data_AF-A0AB38LJ42-F1
#
_entry.id   AF-A0AB38LJ42-F1
#
_cell.length_a   1.000
_cell.length_b   1.000
_cell.length_c   1.000
_cell.angle_alpha   90.00
_cell.angle_beta   90.00
_cell.angle_gamma   90.00
#
_symmetry.space_group_name_H-M   'P 1'
#
loop_
_entity.id
_entity.type
_entity.pdbx_description
1 polymer ?
#
loop_
_entity_poly.entity_id
_entity_poly.type
_entity_poly.pdbx_seq_one_letter_code
_entity_poly.pdbx_strand_id
1 'polypeptide(L)'
;MEKKVAEVEIEPVGKDVARGSVVEMHSSSSIIFRTDTSRDLNVTADDYIHAREEAQAFTLEETRSMMEMVWKIHELDPNFPDSILAKIKEFLFNEDVFINPEKHAELIAEIKIEAALIVNNSPYAEVRAVVDNTDDPNMPCASLRAYVIGLAFVALISVINQLFSIRQPSITVEANVAQLLAYPVGVAFAKWLPDVGFTLFGTRHSLNPGPFSKKEHMLITIMAKVGANLPYTDYVVWVQFLPHMFNQSWASSFAYQIVIALGTNFIGFGLAGICRRFLVYPAYCVWPTSLVTMALNNSFHDSSNPSVMGPFKKVLTMSRLKFFYLTFAAMFFWFWFPNFLFEALSIFNWINWIAPNNLHLSTVTGMNNGLGINPFPTFDWNILLWDQMDPLMVPFFNTVNRFAGLVISAFAVLGVWYSNTFNTGYLPINSNKVFDHFGKFYNVTRTLDERGMFDAEKYTAYSPAYMSAANLTVYACFFAIYTATISYAFMYHRHEIMMGFKNLFHRGERQEYNDIHNRLMSVYPEVPEWWYLCCLLISIAFGCAGIAAWPTYTTVGTVFYGLALCLVFIIPIGIIRAITGIPVTLNVLAEFIGGAWVQGNALAMNFFKTFGYVTCAHTIQFLNDLKLAHYTKIPPRHAFWAQMVACLVSTVVCTGVLNFQIHIKDVCTTSAPNRFYCPGNNTFFTASVLWGTLGPHKVFGKGGLYTTLLIGFPVGLVIPPILYYVTRAFPQKKWLRQIHPIAIIYGGLTWAPYNFAYVWPQVPIGFMAMVWLKSRYLACWSKYNYVLSASWSAAIGISAIIIFFSVQYSGKVSVNWWGNEVSYQGCEDTACTRLTLPKGEFFGPRSW
;
A
#
# COMPACT_ATOMS: atom_id res chain seq x y z
N MET A 1 26.04 3.89 68.60
CA MET A 1 24.77 4.65 68.47
C MET A 1 24.17 4.27 67.13
N GLU A 2 23.45 3.15 67.13
CA GLU A 2 22.80 2.55 65.96
C GLU A 2 21.57 3.38 65.56
N LYS A 3 21.35 3.57 64.26
CA LYS A 3 20.04 3.90 63.70
C LYS A 3 19.72 2.90 62.59
N LYS A 4 18.80 1.99 62.93
CA LYS A 4 18.12 1.05 62.03
C LYS A 4 17.29 1.83 61.01
N VAL A 5 17.40 1.47 59.73
CA VAL A 5 16.40 1.72 58.70
C VAL A 5 15.94 0.35 58.23
N ALA A 6 14.64 0.08 58.31
CA ALA A 6 14.03 -1.20 57.99
C ALA A 6 13.94 -1.38 56.47
N GLU A 7 14.51 -2.49 55.98
CA GLU A 7 14.20 -3.07 54.67
C GLU A 7 12.86 -3.80 54.76
N VAL A 8 11.96 -3.56 53.80
CA VAL A 8 10.75 -4.36 53.60
C VAL A 8 11.02 -5.24 52.38
N GLU A 9 11.27 -6.52 52.62
CA GLU A 9 11.26 -7.58 51.60
C GLU A 9 9.83 -7.78 51.08
N ILE A 10 9.67 -7.78 49.75
CA ILE A 10 8.44 -8.20 49.07
C ILE A 10 8.71 -9.62 48.52
N GLU A 11 8.14 -10.63 49.17
CA GLU A 11 8.16 -12.02 48.70
C GLU A 11 7.29 -12.20 47.42
N PRO A 12 7.68 -13.09 46.49
CA PRO A 12 6.90 -13.38 45.31
C PRO A 12 5.77 -14.37 45.63
N VAL A 13 4.52 -14.00 45.36
CA VAL A 13 3.38 -14.91 45.50
C VAL A 13 3.45 -15.99 44.42
N GLY A 14 3.62 -17.24 44.88
CA GLY A 14 3.71 -18.44 44.07
C GLY A 14 2.40 -18.79 43.35
N LYS A 15 2.57 -19.37 42.16
CA LYS A 15 1.53 -20.10 41.43
C LYS A 15 1.24 -21.41 42.15
N ASP A 16 -0.01 -21.65 42.54
CA ASP A 16 -0.55 -23.00 42.61
C ASP A 16 -2.04 -23.01 42.26
N VAL A 17 -2.36 -23.79 41.23
CA VAL A 17 -3.70 -24.11 40.75
C VAL A 17 -4.17 -25.35 41.49
N ALA A 18 -5.29 -25.27 42.22
CA ALA A 18 -6.04 -26.45 42.60
C ALA A 18 -7.56 -26.19 42.56
N ARG A 19 -8.21 -27.00 41.72
CA ARG A 19 -9.65 -27.32 41.62
C ARG A 19 -10.52 -26.91 42.82
N GLY A 20 -11.56 -26.12 42.56
CA GLY A 20 -12.67 -25.93 43.48
C GLY A 20 -13.85 -25.25 42.78
N SER A 21 -14.97 -25.96 42.75
CA SER A 21 -16.30 -25.59 42.26
C SER A 21 -16.74 -24.15 42.55
N VAL A 22 -17.23 -23.46 41.51
CA VAL A 22 -17.94 -22.19 41.61
C VAL A 22 -19.30 -22.45 42.26
N VAL A 23 -19.49 -21.98 43.49
CA VAL A 23 -20.80 -21.76 44.10
C VAL A 23 -21.08 -20.27 44.00
N GLU A 24 -22.11 -19.92 43.24
CA GLU A 24 -22.65 -18.56 43.14
C GLU A 24 -23.15 -18.10 44.51
N MET A 25 -22.63 -16.96 44.97
CA MET A 25 -23.23 -16.20 46.07
C MET A 25 -23.65 -14.83 45.53
N HIS A 26 -24.95 -14.70 45.27
CA HIS A 26 -25.62 -13.44 44.95
C HIS A 26 -25.43 -12.43 46.09
N SER A 27 -24.79 -11.30 45.79
CA SER A 27 -24.79 -10.10 46.63
C SER A 27 -25.17 -8.89 45.76
N SER A 28 -26.26 -8.26 46.15
CA SER A 28 -27.06 -7.30 45.40
C SER A 28 -26.42 -5.91 45.35
N SER A 29 -25.64 -5.64 44.29
CA SER A 29 -25.43 -4.31 43.70
C SER A 29 -24.57 -4.44 42.43
N SER A 30 -24.92 -5.39 41.57
CA SER A 30 -24.35 -5.51 40.24
C SER A 30 -25.08 -4.54 39.31
N ILE A 31 -24.40 -3.45 38.92
CA ILE A 31 -24.75 -2.75 37.70
C ILE A 31 -24.66 -3.79 36.58
N ILE A 32 -25.83 -4.10 36.05
CA ILE A 32 -26.10 -5.13 35.05
C ILE A 32 -25.08 -5.01 33.91
N PHE A 33 -24.36 -6.10 33.63
CA PHE A 33 -23.59 -6.29 32.41
C PHE A 33 -24.53 -6.11 31.21
N ARG A 34 -24.57 -4.91 30.62
CA ARG A 34 -25.15 -4.73 29.28
C ARG A 34 -24.07 -5.06 28.26
N THR A 35 -24.23 -6.21 27.63
CA THR A 35 -23.48 -6.64 26.43
C THR A 35 -23.53 -5.60 25.30
N ASP A 36 -24.46 -4.63 25.38
CA ASP A 36 -24.60 -3.51 24.45
C ASP A 36 -23.50 -2.44 24.63
N THR A 37 -23.07 -2.14 25.86
CA THR A 37 -22.07 -1.08 26.09
C THR A 37 -20.71 -1.47 25.52
N SER A 38 -20.22 -2.70 25.73
CA SER A 38 -18.96 -3.16 25.12
C SER A 38 -19.01 -3.23 23.58
N ARG A 39 -20.20 -3.47 23.00
CA ARG A 39 -20.42 -3.46 21.56
C ARG A 39 -20.35 -2.05 20.98
N ASP A 40 -20.91 -1.07 21.68
CA ASP A 40 -20.92 0.32 21.25
C ASP A 40 -19.53 0.97 21.24
N LEU A 41 -18.65 0.52 22.15
CA LEU A 41 -17.28 1.02 22.31
C LEU A 41 -16.30 0.35 21.32
N ASN A 42 -16.67 -0.77 20.67
CA ASN A 42 -15.76 -1.62 19.89
C ASN A 42 -14.52 -2.09 20.70
N VAL A 43 -14.72 -2.54 21.94
CA VAL A 43 -13.64 -2.87 22.88
C VAL A 43 -13.75 -4.33 23.33
N THR A 44 -12.63 -4.97 23.64
CA THR A 44 -12.64 -6.33 24.22
C THR A 44 -13.08 -6.28 25.69
N ALA A 45 -13.50 -7.41 26.27
CA ALA A 45 -13.94 -7.42 27.67
C ALA A 45 -12.83 -6.98 28.64
N ASP A 46 -11.59 -7.40 28.39
CA ASP A 46 -10.43 -7.11 29.24
C ASP A 46 -10.05 -5.62 29.18
N ASP A 47 -10.00 -5.05 27.97
CA ASP A 47 -9.72 -3.62 27.76
C ASP A 47 -10.75 -2.72 28.48
N TYR A 48 -12.03 -3.13 28.48
CA TYR A 48 -13.10 -2.36 29.13
C TYR A 48 -12.93 -2.35 30.66
N ILE A 49 -12.53 -3.46 31.27
CA ILE A 49 -12.31 -3.56 32.72
C ILE A 49 -11.17 -2.62 33.13
N HIS A 50 -10.04 -2.68 32.42
CA HIS A 50 -8.89 -1.82 32.68
C HIS A 50 -9.23 -0.33 32.52
N ALA A 51 -9.90 0.02 31.42
CA ALA A 51 -10.30 1.42 31.16
C ALA A 51 -11.27 1.94 32.24
N ARG A 52 -12.15 1.08 32.78
CA ARG A 52 -13.09 1.46 33.85
C ARG A 52 -12.41 1.77 35.16
N GLU A 53 -11.35 1.06 35.51
CA GLU A 53 -10.58 1.34 36.73
C GLU A 53 -9.85 2.69 36.62
N GLU A 54 -9.23 2.94 35.47
CA GLU A 54 -8.50 4.19 35.20
C GLU A 54 -9.44 5.40 35.07
N ALA A 55 -10.63 5.21 34.48
CA ALA A 55 -11.64 6.25 34.33
C ALA A 55 -12.08 6.88 35.67
N GLN A 56 -11.92 6.17 36.79
CA GLN A 56 -12.22 6.70 38.12
C GLN A 56 -11.27 7.83 38.54
N ALA A 57 -10.05 7.85 37.99
CA ALA A 57 -9.04 8.86 38.31
C ALA A 57 -9.28 10.20 37.59
N PHE A 58 -10.09 10.23 36.52
CA PHE A 58 -10.28 11.43 35.70
C PHE A 58 -11.32 12.39 36.28
N THR A 59 -10.95 13.66 36.35
CA THR A 59 -11.89 14.73 36.67
C THR A 59 -12.80 15.05 35.47
N LEU A 60 -13.93 15.71 35.73
CA LEU A 60 -14.87 16.10 34.66
C LEU A 60 -14.24 17.11 33.70
N GLU A 61 -13.44 18.05 34.21
CA GLU A 61 -12.76 19.08 33.41
C GLU A 61 -11.66 18.51 32.52
N GLU A 62 -10.84 17.61 33.05
CA GLU A 62 -9.84 16.89 32.25
C GLU A 62 -10.52 16.08 31.14
N THR A 63 -11.60 15.38 31.48
CA THR A 63 -12.40 14.61 30.51
C THR A 63 -12.93 15.52 29.40
N ARG A 64 -13.43 16.71 29.74
CA ARG A 64 -13.88 17.71 28.76
C ARG A 64 -12.76 18.14 27.82
N SER A 65 -11.61 18.54 28.36
CA SER A 65 -10.45 18.97 27.55
C SER A 65 -9.97 17.86 26.60
N MET A 66 -9.89 16.62 27.09
CA MET A 66 -9.52 15.45 26.28
C MET A 66 -10.53 15.22 25.15
N MET A 67 -11.83 15.25 25.46
CA MET A 67 -12.89 15.01 24.46
C MET A 67 -12.99 16.14 23.43
N GLU A 68 -12.72 17.39 23.79
CA GLU A 68 -12.65 18.50 22.82
C GLU A 68 -11.54 18.28 21.78
N MET A 69 -10.40 17.74 22.22
CA MET A 69 -9.30 17.38 21.33
C MET A 69 -9.67 16.19 20.43
N VAL A 70 -10.25 15.14 21.00
CA VAL A 70 -10.72 13.96 20.25
C VAL A 70 -11.76 14.36 19.21
N TRP A 71 -12.74 15.19 19.57
CA TRP A 71 -13.75 15.71 18.66
C TRP A 71 -13.12 16.45 17.48
N LYS A 72 -12.21 17.41 17.75
CA LYS A 72 -11.53 18.19 16.69
C LYS A 72 -10.74 17.33 15.71
N ILE A 73 -10.11 16.25 16.18
CA ILE A 73 -9.28 15.38 15.35
C ILE A 73 -10.14 14.37 14.57
N HIS A 74 -11.20 13.83 15.17
CA HIS A 74 -11.90 12.65 14.63
C HIS A 74 -13.31 12.93 14.07
N GLU A 75 -13.84 14.15 14.16
CA GLU A 75 -15.19 14.50 13.66
C GLU A 75 -15.42 14.06 12.20
N LEU A 76 -14.41 14.26 11.34
CA LEU A 76 -14.48 13.95 9.91
C LEU A 76 -13.83 12.62 9.52
N ASP A 77 -13.30 11.86 10.49
CA ASP A 77 -12.60 10.60 10.23
C ASP A 77 -13.59 9.45 10.00
N PRO A 78 -13.64 8.84 8.79
CA PRO A 78 -14.53 7.71 8.50
C PRO A 78 -14.23 6.45 9.32
N ASN A 79 -13.01 6.28 9.81
CA ASN A 79 -12.58 5.12 10.59
C ASN A 79 -13.01 5.22 12.06
N PHE A 80 -13.29 6.42 12.56
CA PHE A 80 -13.65 6.62 13.96
C PHE A 80 -15.15 6.29 14.19
N PRO A 81 -15.54 5.52 15.23
CA PRO A 81 -16.93 5.08 15.40
C PRO A 81 -17.96 6.22 15.55
N ASP A 82 -19.05 6.15 14.78
CA ASP A 82 -20.15 7.14 14.82
C ASP A 82 -20.89 7.17 16.18
N SER A 83 -20.98 6.03 16.86
CA SER A 83 -21.62 5.91 18.18
C SER A 83 -20.90 6.76 19.21
N ILE A 84 -19.57 6.67 19.23
CA ILE A 84 -18.69 7.37 20.18
C ILE A 84 -18.75 8.88 19.92
N LEU A 85 -18.66 9.31 18.65
CA LEU A 85 -18.78 10.74 18.33
C LEU A 85 -20.14 11.32 18.72
N ALA A 86 -21.24 10.58 18.55
CA ALA A 86 -22.55 11.05 18.98
C ALA A 86 -22.58 11.32 20.49
N LYS A 87 -21.99 10.42 21.30
CA LYS A 87 -21.88 10.58 22.75
C LYS A 87 -20.95 11.73 23.14
N ILE A 88 -19.80 11.88 22.47
CA ILE A 88 -18.89 13.02 22.68
C ILE A 88 -19.61 14.34 22.39
N LYS A 89 -20.39 14.40 21.30
CA LYS A 89 -21.17 15.58 20.95
C LYS A 89 -22.21 15.91 22.02
N GLU A 90 -22.93 14.90 22.51
CA GLU A 90 -23.88 15.07 23.59
C GLU A 90 -23.19 15.59 24.86
N PHE A 91 -22.05 15.02 25.23
CA PHE A 91 -21.27 15.44 26.40
C PHE A 91 -20.70 16.87 26.29
N LEU A 92 -20.16 17.26 25.14
CA LEU A 92 -19.49 18.56 24.97
C LEU A 92 -20.46 19.72 24.76
N PHE A 93 -21.56 19.50 24.04
CA PHE A 93 -22.46 20.56 23.60
C PHE A 93 -23.78 20.64 24.39
N ASN A 94 -24.00 19.74 25.35
CA ASN A 94 -25.13 19.83 26.28
C ASN A 94 -24.68 20.49 27.59
N GLU A 95 -25.02 21.76 27.78
CA GLU A 95 -24.66 22.52 28.98
C GLU A 95 -25.23 21.93 30.27
N ASP A 96 -26.37 21.21 30.20
CA ASP A 96 -27.00 20.57 31.37
C ASP A 96 -26.13 19.47 31.99
N VAL A 97 -25.22 18.87 31.20
CA VAL A 97 -24.26 17.86 31.70
C VAL A 97 -23.29 18.45 32.70
N PHE A 98 -22.88 19.71 32.50
CA PHE A 98 -21.93 20.39 33.39
C PHE A 98 -22.63 21.14 34.53
N ILE A 99 -23.88 21.56 34.34
CA ILE A 99 -24.68 22.25 35.36
C ILE A 99 -25.27 21.24 36.34
N ASN A 100 -25.78 20.10 35.85
CA ASN A 100 -26.44 19.05 36.63
C ASN A 100 -25.81 17.66 36.38
N PRO A 101 -24.55 17.44 36.80
CA PRO A 101 -23.82 16.19 36.49
C PRO A 101 -24.50 14.94 37.05
N GLU A 102 -25.24 15.04 38.16
CA GLU A 102 -25.96 13.91 38.76
C GLU A 102 -27.04 13.33 37.84
N LYS A 103 -27.68 14.17 37.00
CA LYS A 103 -28.72 13.72 36.05
C LYS A 103 -28.12 13.00 34.83
N HIS A 104 -26.84 13.24 34.55
CA HIS A 104 -26.11 12.70 33.40
C HIS A 104 -24.99 11.75 33.81
N ALA A 105 -25.08 11.15 35.00
CA ALA A 105 -24.03 10.32 35.59
C ALA A 105 -23.63 9.13 34.71
N GLU A 106 -24.58 8.52 33.98
CA GLU A 106 -24.32 7.41 33.06
C GLU A 106 -23.48 7.87 31.85
N LEU A 107 -23.87 8.97 31.20
CA LEU A 107 -23.12 9.57 30.08
C LEU A 107 -21.72 9.99 30.51
N ILE A 108 -21.57 10.60 31.69
CA ILE A 108 -20.27 11.01 32.24
C ILE A 108 -19.39 9.78 32.50
N ALA A 109 -19.95 8.71 33.08
CA ALA A 109 -19.21 7.48 33.34
C ALA A 109 -18.73 6.83 32.03
N GLU A 110 -19.59 6.73 31.02
CA GLU A 110 -19.22 6.17 29.71
C GLU A 110 -18.13 7.00 29.02
N ILE A 111 -18.25 8.33 29.01
CA ILE A 111 -17.25 9.20 28.38
C ILE A 111 -15.91 9.18 29.13
N LYS A 112 -15.92 9.03 30.47
CA LYS A 112 -14.68 8.83 31.22
C LYS A 112 -13.99 7.52 30.87
N ILE A 113 -14.76 6.44 30.67
CA ILE A 113 -14.23 5.15 30.19
C ILE A 113 -13.63 5.30 28.80
N GLU A 114 -14.32 6.00 27.90
CA GLU A 114 -13.80 6.28 26.55
C GLU A 114 -12.53 7.13 26.58
N ALA A 115 -12.50 8.16 27.42
CA ALA A 115 -11.31 8.97 27.62
C ALA A 115 -10.15 8.11 28.09
N ALA A 116 -10.37 7.22 29.07
CA ALA A 116 -9.33 6.31 29.57
C ALA A 116 -8.84 5.38 28.46
N LEU A 117 -9.75 4.83 27.67
CA LEU A 117 -9.43 3.94 26.56
C LEU A 117 -8.62 4.63 25.46
N ILE A 118 -8.99 5.85 25.08
CA ILE A 118 -8.31 6.62 24.01
C ILE A 118 -6.92 7.10 24.47
N VAL A 119 -6.74 7.36 25.77
CA VAL A 119 -5.47 7.83 26.33
C VAL A 119 -4.50 6.68 26.59
N ASN A 120 -4.98 5.55 27.11
CA ASN A 120 -4.14 4.43 27.52
C ASN A 120 -4.11 3.27 26.51
N ASN A 121 -4.93 3.35 25.46
CA ASN A 121 -4.87 2.45 24.32
C ASN A 121 -5.10 3.23 23.01
N SER A 122 -4.94 2.57 21.86
CA SER A 122 -5.22 3.22 20.57
C SER A 122 -6.73 3.50 20.44
N PRO A 123 -7.16 4.63 19.87
CA PRO A 123 -8.58 4.88 19.58
C PRO A 123 -9.18 3.90 18.56
N TYR A 124 -8.35 3.26 17.73
CA TYR A 124 -8.79 2.36 16.67
C TYR A 124 -8.70 0.89 17.08
N ALA A 125 -9.82 0.17 16.96
CA ALA A 125 -9.89 -1.26 17.29
C ALA A 125 -8.94 -2.12 16.44
N GLU A 126 -8.70 -1.70 15.19
CA GLU A 126 -7.75 -2.28 14.25
C GLU A 126 -6.32 -2.29 14.80
N VAL A 127 -5.92 -1.18 15.42
CA VAL A 127 -4.58 -1.04 16.02
C VAL A 127 -4.53 -1.83 17.32
N ARG A 128 -5.54 -1.70 18.20
CA ARG A 128 -5.62 -2.46 19.47
C ARG A 128 -5.53 -3.97 19.26
N ALA A 129 -6.07 -4.48 18.13
CA ALA A 129 -6.08 -5.89 17.84
C ALA A 129 -4.68 -6.50 17.64
N VAL A 130 -3.69 -5.70 17.23
CA VAL A 130 -2.37 -6.19 16.81
C VAL A 130 -1.20 -5.38 17.37
N VAL A 131 -1.43 -4.29 18.09
CA VAL A 131 -0.38 -3.43 18.64
C VAL A 131 -0.49 -3.39 20.15
N ASP A 132 0.59 -3.81 20.82
CA ASP A 132 0.66 -3.76 22.28
C ASP A 132 0.67 -2.31 22.79
N ASN A 133 -0.06 -2.07 23.88
CA ASN A 133 -0.08 -0.82 24.65
C ASN A 133 1.02 -0.77 25.74
N THR A 134 1.92 -1.75 25.77
CA THR A 134 3.06 -1.83 26.68
C THR A 134 4.38 -2.01 25.92
N ASP A 135 5.49 -1.70 26.56
CA ASP A 135 6.83 -1.89 25.99
C ASP A 135 7.87 -2.26 27.05
N ASP A 136 8.85 -3.05 26.63
CA ASP A 136 10.08 -3.33 27.40
C ASP A 136 11.27 -2.64 26.70
N PRO A 137 11.81 -1.56 27.29
CA PRO A 137 12.97 -0.84 26.76
C PRO A 137 14.28 -1.65 26.70
N ASN A 138 14.40 -2.69 27.51
CA ASN A 138 15.61 -3.51 27.60
C ASN A 138 15.61 -4.71 26.63
N MET A 139 14.49 -4.95 25.96
CA MET A 139 14.37 -6.03 24.98
C MET A 139 15.36 -5.84 23.82
N PRO A 140 16.19 -6.85 23.49
CA PRO A 140 17.11 -6.78 22.35
C PRO A 140 16.38 -6.41 21.05
N CYS A 141 17.02 -5.62 20.19
CA CYS A 141 16.42 -5.18 18.92
C CYS A 141 17.43 -5.18 17.77
N ALA A 142 18.49 -4.39 17.88
CA ALA A 142 19.51 -4.22 16.84
C ALA A 142 20.74 -5.08 17.15
N SER A 143 20.55 -6.38 17.30
CA SER A 143 21.64 -7.32 17.55
C SER A 143 22.40 -7.67 16.28
N LEU A 144 23.62 -8.20 16.42
CA LEU A 144 24.41 -8.67 15.29
C LEU A 144 23.68 -9.74 14.49
N ARG A 145 23.00 -10.69 15.18
CA ARG A 145 22.20 -11.72 14.50
C ARG A 145 21.05 -11.13 13.68
N ALA A 146 20.38 -10.08 14.16
CA ALA A 146 19.28 -9.46 13.42
C ALA A 146 19.79 -8.80 12.14
N TYR A 147 20.94 -8.12 12.18
CA TYR A 147 21.58 -7.57 10.98
C TYR A 147 22.05 -8.65 10.00
N VAL A 148 22.68 -9.73 10.48
CA VAL A 148 23.15 -10.81 9.60
C VAL A 148 21.98 -11.48 8.89
N ILE A 149 20.93 -11.85 9.63
CA ILE A 149 19.73 -12.48 9.05
C ILE A 149 19.01 -11.49 8.12
N GLY A 150 18.84 -10.24 8.55
CA GLY A 150 18.20 -9.19 7.78
C GLY A 150 18.91 -8.91 6.46
N LEU A 151 20.23 -8.70 6.47
CA LEU A 151 21.01 -8.44 5.26
C LEU A 151 21.07 -9.64 4.32
N ALA A 152 21.10 -10.87 4.86
CA ALA A 152 21.01 -12.07 4.04
C ALA A 152 19.67 -12.14 3.28
N PHE A 153 18.55 -11.87 3.95
CA PHE A 153 17.24 -11.81 3.29
C PHE A 153 17.11 -10.63 2.33
N VAL A 154 17.68 -9.46 2.65
CA VAL A 154 17.74 -8.32 1.73
C VAL A 154 18.45 -8.72 0.44
N ALA A 155 19.64 -9.31 0.53
CA ALA A 155 20.39 -9.74 -0.64
C ALA A 155 19.65 -10.83 -1.43
N LEU A 156 19.12 -11.85 -0.74
CA LEU A 156 18.40 -12.95 -1.38
C LEU A 156 17.15 -12.47 -2.13
N ILE A 157 16.30 -11.68 -1.47
CA ILE A 157 15.08 -11.15 -2.08
C ILE A 157 15.43 -10.20 -3.22
N SER A 158 16.41 -9.32 -3.04
CA SER A 158 16.86 -8.41 -4.10
C SER A 158 17.34 -9.17 -5.33
N VAL A 159 18.14 -10.24 -5.16
CA VAL A 159 18.57 -11.08 -6.28
C VAL A 159 17.39 -11.72 -6.98
N ILE A 160 16.48 -12.36 -6.25
CA ILE A 160 15.35 -13.10 -6.83
C ILE A 160 14.44 -12.12 -7.60
N ASN A 161 14.01 -11.05 -6.93
CA ASN A 161 13.09 -10.08 -7.53
C ASN A 161 13.74 -9.39 -8.73
N GLN A 162 15.01 -8.99 -8.62
CA GLN A 162 15.71 -8.36 -9.73
C GLN A 162 15.85 -9.29 -10.92
N LEU A 163 16.28 -10.54 -10.69
CA LEU A 163 16.52 -11.53 -11.74
C LEU A 163 15.24 -11.83 -12.53
N PHE A 164 14.11 -11.96 -11.83
CA PHE A 164 12.83 -12.30 -12.44
C PHE A 164 11.99 -11.10 -12.88
N SER A 165 12.43 -9.87 -12.62
CA SER A 165 11.72 -8.64 -13.00
C SER A 165 11.43 -8.53 -14.50
N ILE A 166 12.34 -9.02 -15.34
CA ILE A 166 12.24 -8.99 -16.81
C ILE A 166 11.56 -10.23 -17.40
N ARG A 167 11.11 -11.16 -16.56
CA ARG A 167 10.51 -12.43 -17.00
C ARG A 167 9.01 -12.27 -17.26
N GLN A 168 8.47 -13.07 -18.19
CA GLN A 168 7.03 -13.23 -18.37
C GLN A 168 6.61 -14.72 -18.20
N PRO A 169 5.71 -15.05 -17.25
CA PRO A 169 5.12 -14.18 -16.21
C PRO A 169 6.16 -13.73 -15.16
N SER A 170 5.90 -12.60 -14.50
CA SER A 170 6.76 -12.03 -13.46
C SER A 170 6.66 -12.82 -12.15
N ILE A 171 7.76 -12.90 -11.41
CA ILE A 171 7.82 -13.55 -10.09
C ILE A 171 8.35 -12.53 -9.09
N THR A 172 7.64 -12.36 -7.97
CA THR A 172 8.04 -11.43 -6.90
C THR A 172 7.90 -12.13 -5.55
N VAL A 173 8.94 -12.02 -4.74
CA VAL A 173 8.98 -12.46 -3.34
C VAL A 173 8.73 -11.25 -2.45
N GLU A 174 7.65 -11.30 -1.69
CA GLU A 174 7.31 -10.27 -0.71
C GLU A 174 8.03 -10.49 0.63
N ALA A 175 8.15 -9.42 1.42
CA ALA A 175 8.81 -9.45 2.72
C ALA A 175 8.12 -10.38 3.76
N ASN A 176 6.84 -10.70 3.55
CA ASN A 176 6.10 -11.65 4.39
C ASN A 176 6.75 -13.05 4.36
N VAL A 177 7.37 -13.43 3.24
CA VAL A 177 8.12 -14.69 3.13
C VAL A 177 9.38 -14.65 3.99
N ALA A 178 10.13 -13.54 3.96
CA ALA A 178 11.27 -13.36 4.85
C ALA A 178 10.85 -13.34 6.33
N GLN A 179 9.72 -12.72 6.67
CA GLN A 179 9.19 -12.75 8.03
C GLN A 179 8.87 -14.18 8.49
N LEU A 180 8.21 -14.98 7.66
CA LEU A 180 7.94 -16.39 8.00
C LEU A 180 9.22 -17.20 8.20
N LEU A 181 10.21 -17.04 7.30
CA LEU A 181 11.46 -17.81 7.33
C LEU A 181 12.47 -17.30 8.38
N ALA A 182 12.41 -16.02 8.75
CA ALA A 182 13.30 -15.43 9.74
C ALA A 182 13.04 -15.96 11.15
N TYR A 183 11.80 -16.36 11.48
CA TYR A 183 11.48 -16.90 12.79
C TYR A 183 12.26 -18.20 13.14
N PRO A 184 12.16 -19.30 12.36
CA PRO A 184 12.93 -20.51 12.66
C PRO A 184 14.45 -20.29 12.61
N VAL A 185 14.93 -19.43 11.71
CA VAL A 185 16.37 -19.08 11.62
C VAL A 185 16.81 -18.31 12.87
N GLY A 186 16.04 -17.32 13.32
CA GLY A 186 16.32 -16.55 14.52
C GLY A 186 16.32 -17.39 15.79
N VAL A 187 15.35 -18.31 15.93
CA VAL A 187 15.29 -19.28 17.05
C VAL A 187 16.48 -20.24 17.00
N ALA A 188 16.86 -20.74 15.81
CA ALA A 188 18.04 -21.59 15.66
C ALA A 188 19.33 -20.85 16.05
N PHE A 189 19.49 -19.60 15.61
CA PHE A 189 20.63 -18.75 15.99
C PHE A 189 20.68 -18.50 17.50
N ALA A 190 19.53 -18.21 18.12
CA ALA A 190 19.45 -18.04 19.57
C ALA A 190 19.81 -19.33 20.35
N LYS A 191 19.58 -20.51 19.76
CA LYS A 191 19.89 -21.80 20.38
C LYS A 191 21.33 -22.26 20.14
N TRP A 192 21.92 -21.94 18.99
CA TRP A 192 23.21 -22.50 18.56
C TRP A 192 24.40 -21.57 18.73
N LEU A 193 24.20 -20.24 18.70
CA LEU A 193 25.33 -19.31 18.82
C LEU A 193 25.72 -19.10 20.29
N PRO A 194 27.02 -19.09 20.61
CA PRO A 194 27.48 -18.74 21.96
C PRO A 194 27.33 -17.23 22.20
N ASP A 195 27.14 -16.82 23.46
CA ASP A 195 27.16 -15.40 23.89
C ASP A 195 28.60 -14.86 23.92
N VAL A 196 29.22 -14.79 22.74
CA VAL A 196 30.52 -14.15 22.54
C VAL A 196 30.26 -12.76 21.96
N GLY A 197 30.91 -11.74 22.51
CA GLY A 197 30.74 -10.37 22.05
C GLY A 197 31.97 -9.52 22.29
N PHE A 198 32.07 -8.42 21.54
CA PHE A 198 33.12 -7.43 21.72
C PHE A 198 32.51 -6.09 22.16
N THR A 199 33.25 -5.32 22.93
CA THR A 199 32.82 -3.98 23.34
C THR A 199 33.40 -2.97 22.36
N LEU A 200 32.52 -2.25 21.65
CA LEU A 200 32.90 -1.17 20.73
C LEU A 200 32.19 0.11 21.18
N PHE A 201 32.92 1.23 21.22
CA PHE A 201 32.39 2.53 21.64
C PHE A 201 31.58 2.49 22.96
N GLY A 202 32.03 1.69 23.93
CA GLY A 202 31.38 1.54 25.24
C GLY A 202 30.12 0.66 25.27
N THR A 203 29.72 0.05 24.14
CA THR A 203 28.56 -0.85 24.06
C THR A 203 29.01 -2.28 23.76
N ARG A 204 28.52 -3.27 24.52
CA ARG A 204 28.79 -4.70 24.28
C ARG A 204 27.93 -5.20 23.12
N HIS A 205 28.55 -5.61 22.03
CA HIS A 205 27.89 -6.25 20.90
C HIS A 205 28.02 -7.77 21.04
N SER A 206 26.98 -8.40 21.56
CA SER A 206 26.90 -9.86 21.65
C SER A 206 26.39 -10.49 20.35
N LEU A 207 26.98 -11.63 19.99
CA LEU A 207 26.52 -12.52 18.92
C LEU A 207 25.17 -13.19 19.28
N ASN A 208 24.94 -13.47 20.56
CA ASN A 208 23.69 -14.03 21.08
C ASN A 208 23.24 -13.31 22.37
N PRO A 209 22.45 -12.23 22.26
CA PRO A 209 22.04 -11.43 23.42
C PRO A 209 20.91 -12.07 24.25
N GLY A 210 20.45 -13.29 23.93
CA GLY A 210 19.35 -13.97 24.62
C GLY A 210 18.30 -14.55 23.67
N PRO A 211 17.07 -14.84 24.14
CA PRO A 211 16.00 -15.35 23.29
C PRO A 211 15.72 -14.45 22.08
N PHE A 212 15.27 -15.04 20.96
CA PHE A 212 14.92 -14.27 19.77
C PHE A 212 13.68 -13.43 20.03
N SER A 213 13.83 -12.11 19.98
CA SER A 213 12.79 -11.16 20.39
C SER A 213 11.86 -10.74 19.24
N LYS A 214 10.66 -10.26 19.60
CA LYS A 214 9.72 -9.66 18.65
C LYS A 214 10.27 -8.43 17.93
N LYS A 215 11.15 -7.66 18.59
CA LYS A 215 11.79 -6.45 18.03
C LYS A 215 12.87 -6.78 17.02
N GLU A 216 13.71 -7.77 17.30
CA GLU A 216 14.69 -8.28 16.32
C GLU A 216 13.99 -8.85 15.09
N HIS A 217 12.92 -9.61 15.30
CA HIS A 217 12.16 -10.20 14.21
C HIS A 217 11.54 -9.14 13.29
N MET A 218 10.90 -8.12 13.88
CA MET A 218 10.34 -7.02 13.10
C MET A 218 11.43 -6.18 12.40
N LEU A 219 12.59 -5.98 13.02
CA LEU A 219 13.71 -5.27 12.38
C LEU A 219 14.17 -6.00 11.11
N ILE A 220 14.28 -7.33 11.16
CA ILE A 220 14.59 -8.19 9.99
C ILE A 220 13.51 -8.01 8.91
N THR A 221 12.23 -8.00 9.28
CA THR A 221 11.13 -7.80 8.34
C THR A 221 11.17 -6.42 7.68
N ILE A 222 11.47 -5.35 8.42
CA ILE A 222 11.64 -4.01 7.87
C ILE A 222 12.80 -3.97 6.87
N MET A 223 13.93 -4.61 7.19
CA MET A 223 15.05 -4.73 6.24
C MET A 223 14.64 -5.48 4.98
N ALA A 224 13.96 -6.63 5.12
CA ALA A 224 13.47 -7.41 3.99
C ALA A 224 12.46 -6.65 3.12
N LYS A 225 11.59 -5.80 3.71
CA LYS A 225 10.70 -4.90 2.97
C LYS A 225 11.46 -3.96 2.06
N VAL A 226 12.62 -3.46 2.49
CA VAL A 226 13.48 -2.62 1.64
C VAL A 226 14.01 -3.44 0.46
N GLY A 227 14.54 -4.64 0.70
CA GLY A 227 15.08 -5.52 -0.33
C GLY A 227 14.04 -6.08 -1.32
N ALA A 228 12.75 -6.04 -0.97
CA ALA A 228 11.67 -6.46 -1.87
C ALA A 228 11.38 -5.45 -2.98
N ASN A 229 11.72 -4.16 -2.80
CA ASN A 229 11.47 -3.14 -3.82
C ASN A 229 12.66 -2.98 -4.74
N LEU A 230 12.40 -3.06 -6.04
CA LEU A 230 13.43 -2.89 -7.06
C LEU A 230 13.67 -1.40 -7.35
N PRO A 231 14.92 -1.01 -7.65
CA PRO A 231 15.22 0.35 -8.10
C PRO A 231 14.46 0.68 -9.38
N TYR A 232 13.68 1.76 -9.35
CA TYR A 232 12.90 2.18 -10.52
C TYR A 232 13.78 2.61 -11.71
N THR A 233 15.03 3.01 -11.43
CA THR A 233 16.06 3.36 -12.42
C THR A 233 16.37 2.22 -13.39
N ASP A 234 16.07 0.98 -13.03
CA ASP A 234 16.29 -0.19 -13.88
C ASP A 234 15.52 -0.06 -15.20
N TYR A 235 14.30 0.44 -15.17
CA TYR A 235 13.52 0.69 -16.38
C TYR A 235 14.22 1.70 -17.31
N VAL A 236 14.81 2.75 -16.74
CA VAL A 236 15.55 3.75 -17.52
C VAL A 236 16.77 3.12 -18.18
N VAL A 237 17.56 2.36 -17.41
CA VAL A 237 18.77 1.71 -17.90
C VAL A 237 18.47 0.72 -19.03
N TRP A 238 17.46 -0.14 -18.85
CA TRP A 238 17.05 -1.10 -19.87
C TRP A 238 16.65 -0.43 -21.18
N VAL A 239 15.79 0.58 -21.08
CA VAL A 239 15.25 1.27 -22.25
C VAL A 239 16.32 2.09 -22.96
N GLN A 240 17.30 2.61 -22.22
CA GLN A 240 18.51 3.20 -22.79
C GLN A 240 19.38 2.16 -23.50
N PHE A 241 19.70 1.04 -22.85
CA PHE A 241 20.66 0.04 -23.35
C PHE A 241 20.17 -0.72 -24.60
N LEU A 242 18.90 -1.12 -24.64
CA LEU A 242 18.42 -2.07 -25.65
C LEU A 242 18.52 -1.53 -27.09
N PRO A 243 19.08 -2.32 -28.05
CA PRO A 243 19.30 -1.88 -29.42
C PRO A 243 18.02 -1.53 -30.20
N HIS A 244 16.91 -2.21 -29.90
CA HIS A 244 15.61 -1.97 -30.53
C HIS A 244 14.81 -0.82 -29.87
N MET A 245 15.38 -0.17 -28.86
CA MET A 245 14.80 0.97 -28.15
C MET A 245 15.65 2.24 -28.42
N PHE A 246 16.44 2.72 -27.45
CA PHE A 246 17.27 3.93 -27.62
C PHE A 246 18.75 3.65 -27.95
N ASN A 247 19.19 2.40 -27.88
CA ASN A 247 20.53 1.95 -28.31
C ASN A 247 21.72 2.76 -27.74
N GLN A 248 21.66 3.07 -26.45
CA GLN A 248 22.67 3.81 -25.69
C GLN A 248 23.59 2.84 -24.93
N SER A 249 24.64 2.36 -25.60
CA SER A 249 25.56 1.34 -25.04
C SER A 249 26.23 1.75 -23.72
N TRP A 250 26.45 3.06 -23.50
CA TRP A 250 27.05 3.59 -22.27
C TRP A 250 26.19 3.35 -21.01
N ALA A 251 24.88 3.09 -21.16
CA ALA A 251 24.00 2.76 -20.05
C ALA A 251 24.36 1.43 -19.36
N SER A 252 25.18 0.59 -20.00
CA SER A 252 25.76 -0.63 -19.40
C SER A 252 26.80 -0.36 -18.31
N SER A 253 27.27 0.89 -18.17
CA SER A 253 28.26 1.26 -17.16
C SER A 253 27.72 1.08 -15.76
N PHE A 254 28.36 0.21 -14.97
CA PHE A 254 28.00 -0.01 -13.56
C PHE A 254 28.05 1.29 -12.74
N ALA A 255 29.02 2.17 -13.03
CA ALA A 255 29.16 3.46 -12.35
C ALA A 255 27.95 4.37 -12.58
N TYR A 256 27.42 4.43 -13.81
CA TYR A 256 26.21 5.17 -14.11
C TYR A 256 25.00 4.60 -13.36
N GLN A 257 24.81 3.28 -13.46
CA GLN A 257 23.67 2.57 -12.86
C GLN A 257 23.64 2.75 -11.34
N ILE A 258 24.78 2.58 -10.66
CA ILE A 258 24.84 2.70 -9.20
C ILE A 258 24.66 4.14 -8.72
N VAL A 259 25.27 5.13 -9.40
CA VAL A 259 25.18 6.54 -9.00
C VAL A 259 23.75 7.02 -9.10
N ILE A 260 23.07 6.72 -10.21
CA ILE A 260 21.68 7.14 -10.36
C ILE A 260 20.73 6.40 -9.41
N ALA A 261 20.93 5.11 -9.19
CA ALA A 261 20.12 4.32 -8.27
C ALA A 261 20.29 4.79 -6.81
N LEU A 262 21.52 5.13 -6.39
CA LEU A 262 21.77 5.74 -5.07
C LEU A 262 21.06 7.10 -4.95
N GLY A 263 21.09 7.91 -6.01
CA GLY A 263 20.36 9.18 -6.05
C GLY A 263 18.86 9.00 -5.84
N THR A 264 18.22 8.06 -6.55
CA THR A 264 16.76 7.88 -6.50
C THR A 264 16.27 7.08 -5.30
N ASN A 265 17.07 6.15 -4.78
CA ASN A 265 16.65 5.31 -3.65
C ASN A 265 16.77 6.06 -2.33
N PHE A 266 17.83 6.88 -2.17
CA PHE A 266 18.07 7.60 -0.92
C PHE A 266 17.34 8.94 -0.80
N ILE A 267 16.89 9.54 -1.90
CA ILE A 267 16.17 10.84 -1.88
C ILE A 267 14.90 10.77 -1.03
N GLY A 268 14.23 9.61 -1.02
CA GLY A 268 13.01 9.38 -0.26
C GLY A 268 13.21 9.45 1.26
N PHE A 269 14.36 8.98 1.76
CA PHE A 269 14.69 9.01 3.19
C PHE A 269 14.78 10.44 3.71
N GLY A 270 15.40 11.33 2.95
CA GLY A 270 15.59 12.72 3.34
C GLY A 270 14.27 13.43 3.65
N LEU A 271 13.27 13.27 2.78
CA LEU A 271 11.94 13.83 2.97
C LEU A 271 11.12 13.07 4.02
N ALA A 272 11.36 11.76 4.20
CA ALA A 272 10.68 10.97 5.22
C ALA A 272 10.94 11.55 6.61
N GLY A 273 12.18 11.97 6.90
CA GLY A 273 12.55 12.59 8.17
C GLY A 273 11.68 13.79 8.58
N ILE A 274 11.38 14.67 7.62
CA ILE A 274 10.53 15.86 7.80
C ILE A 274 9.06 15.45 7.96
N CYS A 275 8.63 14.46 7.19
CA CYS A 275 7.23 14.02 7.13
C CYS A 275 6.78 13.16 8.31
N ARG A 276 7.68 12.66 9.17
CA ARG A 276 7.34 11.82 10.34
C ARG A 276 6.31 12.45 11.27
N ARG A 277 6.39 13.78 11.47
CA ARG A 277 5.44 14.54 12.31
C ARG A 277 4.01 14.51 11.79
N PHE A 278 3.85 14.42 10.46
CA PHE A 278 2.55 14.45 9.81
C PHE A 278 1.94 13.06 9.63
N LEU A 279 2.78 12.04 9.51
CA LEU A 279 2.36 10.72 8.99
C LEU A 279 2.71 9.53 9.91
N VAL A 280 3.58 9.71 10.90
CA VAL A 280 4.00 8.64 11.83
C VAL A 280 3.45 8.89 13.24
N TYR A 281 3.69 10.07 13.80
CA TYR A 281 3.28 10.37 15.18
C TYR A 281 1.76 10.45 15.38
N PRO A 282 0.95 11.02 14.47
CA PRO A 282 -0.48 11.13 14.71
C PRO A 282 -1.17 9.76 14.78
N ALA A 283 -2.11 9.62 15.72
CA ALA A 283 -2.84 8.36 15.95
C ALA A 283 -3.79 8.01 14.79
N TYR A 284 -4.37 9.01 14.11
CA TYR A 284 -5.27 8.79 12.97
C TYR A 284 -4.58 8.20 11.73
N CYS A 285 -3.24 8.28 11.66
CA CYS A 285 -2.47 7.58 10.65
C CYS A 285 -2.32 6.10 11.05
N VAL A 286 -3.34 5.29 10.75
CA VAL A 286 -3.43 3.87 11.14
C VAL A 286 -2.44 2.99 10.38
N TRP A 287 -2.25 3.24 9.08
CA TRP A 287 -1.47 2.42 8.14
C TRP A 287 -1.92 0.95 8.10
N PRO A 288 -3.09 0.65 7.52
CA PRO A 288 -3.68 -0.69 7.54
C PRO A 288 -2.72 -1.80 7.07
N THR A 289 -1.90 -1.54 6.05
CA THR A 289 -0.90 -2.50 5.49
C THR A 289 0.10 -2.98 6.51
N SER A 290 0.49 -2.11 7.45
CA SER A 290 1.44 -2.47 8.50
C SER A 290 0.83 -3.40 9.55
N LEU A 291 -0.49 -3.39 9.74
CA LEU A 291 -1.19 -4.19 10.76
C LEU A 291 -1.10 -5.69 10.47
N VAL A 292 -1.09 -6.10 9.20
CA VAL A 292 -0.93 -7.52 8.81
C VAL A 292 0.48 -8.01 9.17
N THR A 293 1.51 -7.24 8.85
CA THR A 293 2.90 -7.54 9.22
C THR A 293 3.05 -7.64 10.74
N MET A 294 2.35 -6.80 11.50
CA MET A 294 2.32 -6.87 12.97
C MET A 294 1.61 -8.11 13.50
N ALA A 295 0.43 -8.42 12.96
CA ALA A 295 -0.33 -9.60 13.35
C ALA A 295 0.47 -10.89 13.15
N LEU A 296 1.20 -10.97 12.03
CA LEU A 296 2.09 -12.09 11.74
C LEU A 296 3.21 -12.18 12.77
N ASN A 297 3.86 -11.06 13.10
CA ASN A 297 4.93 -11.04 14.10
C ASN A 297 4.43 -11.49 15.47
N ASN A 298 3.29 -10.97 15.91
CA ASN A 298 2.70 -11.34 17.20
C ASN A 298 2.27 -12.81 17.21
N SER A 299 1.81 -13.36 16.09
CA SER A 299 1.42 -14.78 16.03
C SER A 299 2.58 -15.75 16.30
N PHE A 300 3.83 -15.33 16.08
CA PHE A 300 5.01 -16.13 16.40
C PHE A 300 5.51 -15.97 17.84
N HIS A 301 5.37 -14.76 18.41
CA HIS A 301 5.98 -14.40 19.70
C HIS A 301 4.99 -14.35 20.87
N ASP A 302 3.69 -14.25 20.60
CA ASP A 302 2.64 -14.21 21.62
C ASP A 302 2.21 -15.62 22.02
N SER A 303 2.39 -15.94 23.30
CA SER A 303 1.97 -17.22 23.88
C SER A 303 0.56 -17.18 24.45
N SER A 304 -0.08 -16.01 24.50
CA SER A 304 -1.45 -15.86 24.96
C SER A 304 -2.42 -16.57 24.00
N ASN A 305 -3.37 -17.32 24.57
CA ASN A 305 -4.39 -18.00 23.78
C ASN A 305 -5.78 -17.85 24.43
N PRO A 306 -6.32 -16.62 24.47
CA PRO A 306 -7.65 -16.40 25.01
C PRO A 306 -8.70 -17.15 24.18
N SER A 307 -9.68 -17.76 24.84
CA SER A 307 -10.81 -18.40 24.14
C SER A 307 -11.80 -17.33 23.70
N VAL A 308 -12.20 -17.35 22.43
CA VAL A 308 -13.04 -16.28 21.86
C VAL A 308 -14.35 -16.84 21.32
N MET A 309 -15.45 -16.09 21.48
CA MET A 309 -16.73 -16.45 20.88
C MET A 309 -16.67 -16.21 19.37
N GLY A 310 -16.85 -17.27 18.59
CA GLY A 310 -16.92 -17.21 17.13
C GLY A 310 -18.35 -17.27 16.59
N PRO A 311 -18.47 -17.27 15.25
CA PRO A 311 -19.73 -17.50 14.56
C PRO A 311 -20.45 -18.78 15.04
N PHE A 312 -21.77 -18.81 14.88
CA PHE A 312 -22.61 -19.97 15.25
C PHE A 312 -22.53 -20.37 16.73
N LYS A 313 -22.20 -19.42 17.62
CA LYS A 313 -22.05 -19.62 19.07
C LYS A 313 -20.99 -20.67 19.44
N LYS A 314 -20.02 -20.93 18.56
CA LYS A 314 -18.89 -21.82 18.85
C LYS A 314 -17.76 -21.03 19.50
N VAL A 315 -17.28 -21.53 20.64
CA VAL A 315 -16.08 -20.99 21.29
C VAL A 315 -14.85 -21.52 20.56
N LEU A 316 -14.02 -20.62 20.05
CA LEU A 316 -12.78 -20.93 19.35
C LEU A 316 -11.60 -20.85 20.32
N THR A 317 -10.95 -21.99 20.55
CA THR A 317 -9.82 -22.14 21.48
C THR A 317 -8.47 -22.28 20.78
N MET A 318 -8.44 -22.26 19.44
CA MET A 318 -7.23 -22.49 18.66
C MET A 318 -6.25 -21.31 18.79
N SER A 319 -4.95 -21.57 18.98
CA SER A 319 -3.94 -20.51 19.01
C SER A 319 -3.74 -19.87 17.64
N ARG A 320 -3.27 -18.61 17.62
CA ARG A 320 -2.98 -17.87 16.39
C ARG A 320 -2.02 -18.65 15.48
N LEU A 321 -0.95 -19.21 16.06
CA LEU A 321 0.05 -19.99 15.33
C LEU A 321 -0.52 -21.29 14.71
N LYS A 322 -1.37 -22.03 15.42
CA LYS A 322 -2.00 -23.24 14.87
C LYS A 322 -2.96 -22.89 13.73
N PHE A 323 -3.74 -21.82 13.89
CA PHE A 323 -4.61 -21.31 12.83
C PHE A 323 -3.82 -20.87 11.60
N PHE A 324 -2.69 -20.18 11.81
CA PHE A 324 -1.77 -19.78 10.75
C PHE A 324 -1.30 -20.99 9.92
N TYR A 325 -0.74 -22.04 10.54
CA TYR A 325 -0.24 -23.20 9.79
C TYR A 325 -1.34 -23.95 9.03
N LEU A 326 -2.52 -24.10 9.63
CA LEU A 326 -3.64 -24.78 8.98
C LEU A 326 -4.12 -24.02 7.73
N THR A 327 -4.33 -22.71 7.87
CA THR A 327 -4.81 -21.86 6.77
C THR A 327 -3.74 -21.63 5.71
N PHE A 328 -2.47 -21.55 6.12
CA PHE A 328 -1.32 -21.55 5.22
C PHE A 328 -1.29 -22.82 4.37
N ALA A 329 -1.38 -24.00 4.98
CA ALA A 329 -1.35 -25.27 4.25
C ALA A 329 -2.54 -25.40 3.29
N ALA A 330 -3.74 -25.03 3.74
CA ALA A 330 -4.94 -25.05 2.91
C ALA A 330 -4.78 -24.15 1.67
N MET A 331 -4.34 -22.90 1.85
CA MET A 331 -4.13 -21.98 0.73
C MET A 331 -2.96 -22.39 -0.16
N PHE A 332 -1.88 -22.93 0.43
CA PHE A 332 -0.70 -23.41 -0.29
C PHE A 332 -1.10 -24.44 -1.34
N PHE A 333 -1.91 -25.44 -0.96
CA PHE A 333 -2.43 -26.46 -1.88
C PHE A 333 -3.54 -25.92 -2.79
N TRP A 334 -4.45 -25.09 -2.26
CA TRP A 334 -5.52 -24.49 -3.07
C TRP A 334 -4.94 -23.72 -4.26
N PHE A 335 -3.89 -22.93 -4.06
CA PHE A 335 -3.30 -22.08 -5.10
C PHE A 335 -2.77 -22.86 -6.32
N TRP A 336 -2.46 -24.15 -6.21
CA TRP A 336 -2.11 -24.99 -7.37
C TRP A 336 -3.26 -25.16 -8.34
N PHE A 337 -4.51 -25.12 -7.86
CA PHE A 337 -5.69 -25.26 -8.70
C PHE A 337 -5.86 -24.07 -9.64
N PRO A 338 -6.13 -22.83 -9.15
CA PRO A 338 -6.36 -21.70 -10.04
C PRO A 338 -5.10 -21.30 -10.81
N ASN A 339 -3.88 -21.53 -10.30
CA ASN A 339 -2.66 -21.04 -10.97
C ASN A 339 -2.03 -22.05 -11.96
N PHE A 340 -2.42 -23.32 -11.96
CA PHE A 340 -1.78 -24.33 -12.81
C PHE A 340 -2.71 -25.47 -13.29
N LEU A 341 -3.47 -26.09 -12.38
CA LEU A 341 -4.29 -27.26 -12.74
C LEU A 341 -5.60 -26.88 -13.44
N PHE A 342 -6.19 -25.72 -13.12
CA PHE A 342 -7.49 -25.24 -13.59
C PHE A 342 -7.54 -23.69 -13.63
N GLU A 343 -6.88 -23.11 -14.63
CA GLU A 343 -6.69 -21.65 -14.80
C GLU A 343 -7.99 -20.85 -14.94
N ALA A 344 -9.06 -21.46 -15.44
CA ALA A 344 -10.36 -20.80 -15.48
C ALA A 344 -10.93 -20.47 -14.09
N LEU A 345 -10.42 -21.06 -13.00
CA LEU A 345 -10.77 -20.61 -11.65
C LEU A 345 -10.19 -19.21 -11.33
N SER A 346 -9.05 -18.83 -11.91
CA SER A 346 -8.53 -17.46 -11.81
C SER A 346 -9.32 -16.48 -12.67
N ILE A 347 -9.68 -16.87 -13.89
CA ILE A 347 -10.44 -16.05 -14.87
C ILE A 347 -11.80 -16.73 -15.12
N PHE A 348 -12.71 -16.65 -14.14
CA PHE A 348 -13.96 -17.42 -14.14
C PHE A 348 -15.08 -16.72 -14.91
N ASN A 349 -14.90 -16.61 -16.23
CA ASN A 349 -15.81 -15.88 -17.11
C ASN A 349 -16.96 -16.75 -17.67
N TRP A 350 -17.69 -17.43 -16.78
CA TRP A 350 -18.70 -18.42 -17.15
C TRP A 350 -19.85 -17.89 -18.02
N ILE A 351 -20.21 -16.62 -17.87
CA ILE A 351 -21.27 -15.99 -18.68
C ILE A 351 -20.81 -15.89 -20.14
N ASN A 352 -19.54 -15.54 -20.38
CA ASN A 352 -19.01 -15.47 -21.73
C ASN A 352 -18.85 -16.85 -22.39
N TRP A 353 -18.62 -17.91 -21.61
CA TRP A 353 -18.54 -19.28 -22.13
C TRP A 353 -19.84 -19.74 -22.81
N ILE A 354 -20.99 -19.14 -22.47
CA ILE A 354 -22.29 -19.44 -23.09
C ILE A 354 -22.30 -19.02 -24.57
N ALA A 355 -21.70 -17.87 -24.90
CA ALA A 355 -21.64 -17.34 -26.25
C ALA A 355 -20.34 -16.53 -26.48
N PRO A 356 -19.19 -17.21 -26.65
CA PRO A 356 -17.87 -16.57 -26.63
C PRO A 356 -17.60 -15.60 -27.79
N ASN A 357 -18.39 -15.67 -28.86
CA ASN A 357 -18.27 -14.81 -30.04
C ASN A 357 -19.29 -13.64 -30.04
N ASN A 358 -20.13 -13.52 -29.02
CA ASN A 358 -21.11 -12.44 -28.95
C ASN A 358 -20.42 -11.15 -28.46
N LEU A 359 -20.20 -10.20 -29.37
CA LEU A 359 -19.55 -8.93 -29.10
C LEU A 359 -20.08 -8.24 -27.83
N HIS A 360 -21.40 -8.04 -27.73
CA HIS A 360 -21.98 -7.27 -26.63
C HIS A 360 -21.87 -8.00 -25.29
N LEU A 361 -22.04 -9.32 -25.30
CA LEU A 361 -21.85 -10.15 -24.11
C LEU A 361 -20.41 -10.08 -23.64
N SER A 362 -19.45 -10.39 -24.52
CA SER A 362 -18.02 -10.39 -24.19
C SER A 362 -17.52 -9.00 -23.79
N THR A 363 -18.02 -7.93 -24.40
CA THR A 363 -17.66 -6.55 -24.03
C THR A 363 -18.02 -6.25 -22.58
N VAL A 364 -19.19 -6.68 -22.12
CA VAL A 364 -19.70 -6.36 -20.77
C VAL A 364 -19.17 -7.33 -19.71
N THR A 365 -19.25 -8.63 -19.97
CA THR A 365 -18.93 -9.66 -18.98
C THR A 365 -17.51 -10.21 -19.10
N GLY A 366 -16.85 -9.98 -20.24
CA GLY A 366 -15.48 -10.38 -20.55
C GLY A 366 -14.47 -9.95 -19.49
N MET A 367 -13.66 -10.86 -18.96
CA MET A 367 -12.64 -10.55 -17.96
C MET A 367 -11.27 -10.27 -18.58
N ASN A 368 -10.95 -10.82 -19.74
CA ASN A 368 -9.68 -10.56 -20.42
C ASN A 368 -9.71 -9.28 -21.25
N ASN A 369 -10.73 -9.13 -22.11
CA ASN A 369 -10.81 -8.01 -23.07
C ASN A 369 -12.02 -7.09 -22.82
N GLY A 370 -12.93 -7.48 -21.92
CA GLY A 370 -14.15 -6.75 -21.57
C GLY A 370 -14.07 -5.93 -20.27
N LEU A 371 -15.25 -5.61 -19.74
CA LEU A 371 -15.41 -4.85 -18.49
C LEU A 371 -15.51 -5.73 -17.23
N GLY A 372 -15.56 -7.05 -17.35
CA GLY A 372 -15.51 -7.99 -16.24
C GLY A 372 -16.74 -7.98 -15.33
N ILE A 373 -17.89 -7.51 -15.82
CA ILE A 373 -19.13 -7.48 -15.03
C ILE A 373 -19.67 -8.90 -14.90
N ASN A 374 -19.27 -9.56 -13.81
CA ASN A 374 -19.60 -10.95 -13.53
C ASN A 374 -19.81 -11.14 -12.02
N PRO A 375 -20.91 -11.79 -11.57
CA PRO A 375 -21.18 -12.04 -10.15
C PRO A 375 -20.09 -12.82 -9.42
N PHE A 376 -19.48 -13.80 -10.07
CA PHE A 376 -18.42 -14.64 -9.51
C PHE A 376 -17.25 -14.68 -10.49
N PRO A 377 -16.39 -13.66 -10.52
CA PRO A 377 -15.40 -13.53 -11.58
C PRO A 377 -14.11 -14.31 -11.33
N THR A 378 -13.82 -14.70 -10.09
CA THR A 378 -12.57 -15.40 -9.74
C THR A 378 -12.70 -16.15 -8.41
N PHE A 379 -11.94 -17.24 -8.30
CA PHE A 379 -11.69 -18.02 -7.07
C PHE A 379 -10.22 -17.98 -6.66
N ASP A 380 -9.44 -17.10 -7.30
CA ASP A 380 -8.03 -16.90 -7.03
C ASP A 380 -7.83 -15.68 -6.15
N TRP A 381 -7.36 -15.91 -4.92
CA TRP A 381 -7.08 -14.83 -3.97
C TRP A 381 -6.02 -13.85 -4.49
N ASN A 382 -5.10 -14.31 -5.35
CA ASN A 382 -4.08 -13.44 -5.94
C ASN A 382 -4.69 -12.41 -6.92
N ILE A 383 -5.76 -12.77 -7.64
CA ILE A 383 -6.51 -11.83 -8.49
C ILE A 383 -7.20 -10.77 -7.63
N LEU A 384 -7.75 -11.16 -6.47
CA LEU A 384 -8.32 -10.21 -5.51
C LEU A 384 -7.29 -9.25 -4.91
N LEU A 385 -6.02 -9.65 -4.80
CA LEU A 385 -4.97 -8.85 -4.16
C LEU A 385 -4.11 -8.05 -5.17
N TRP A 386 -4.52 -7.93 -6.42
CA TRP A 386 -3.72 -7.31 -7.50
C TRP A 386 -3.19 -5.91 -7.16
N ASP A 387 -3.96 -5.10 -6.44
CA ASP A 387 -3.61 -3.73 -6.03
C ASP A 387 -3.12 -3.62 -4.58
N GLN A 388 -2.77 -4.76 -3.96
CA GLN A 388 -2.26 -4.84 -2.59
C GLN A 388 -3.27 -4.33 -1.53
N MET A 389 -4.56 -4.23 -1.89
CA MET A 389 -5.64 -3.84 -0.98
C MET A 389 -6.42 -5.05 -0.49
N ASP A 390 -5.90 -5.70 0.54
CA ASP A 390 -6.54 -6.87 1.14
C ASP A 390 -7.90 -6.50 1.79
N PRO A 391 -9.02 -7.09 1.35
CA PRO A 391 -10.34 -6.83 1.94
C PRO A 391 -10.47 -7.27 3.41
N LEU A 392 -9.57 -8.13 3.88
CA LEU A 392 -9.45 -8.52 5.30
C LEU A 392 -8.64 -7.51 6.12
N MET A 393 -8.15 -6.42 5.53
CA MET A 393 -7.33 -5.43 6.24
C MET A 393 -7.83 -4.01 6.06
N VAL A 394 -8.21 -3.68 4.83
CA VAL A 394 -8.63 -2.34 4.45
C VAL A 394 -10.03 -2.05 5.02
N PRO A 395 -10.28 -0.82 5.52
CA PRO A 395 -11.61 -0.43 5.99
C PRO A 395 -12.69 -0.62 4.92
N PHE A 396 -13.87 -1.11 5.32
CA PHE A 396 -14.93 -1.45 4.35
C PHE A 396 -15.44 -0.25 3.55
N PHE A 397 -15.46 0.95 4.14
CA PHE A 397 -15.89 2.16 3.42
C PHE A 397 -15.01 2.39 2.19
N ASN A 398 -13.70 2.12 2.27
CA ASN A 398 -12.80 2.28 1.14
C ASN A 398 -13.18 1.31 0.01
N THR A 399 -13.37 0.03 0.34
CA THR A 399 -13.79 -1.00 -0.63
C THR A 399 -15.08 -0.62 -1.35
N VAL A 400 -16.08 -0.10 -0.62
CA VAL A 400 -17.36 0.32 -1.20
C VAL A 400 -17.21 1.58 -2.06
N ASN A 401 -16.46 2.59 -1.61
CA ASN A 401 -16.25 3.81 -2.40
C ASN A 401 -15.47 3.54 -3.69
N ARG A 402 -14.42 2.71 -3.63
CA ARG A 402 -13.69 2.27 -4.82
C ARG A 402 -14.61 1.52 -5.79
N PHE A 403 -15.42 0.60 -5.27
CA PHE A 403 -16.40 -0.12 -6.08
C PHE A 403 -17.43 0.82 -6.71
N ALA A 404 -17.96 1.80 -5.97
CA ALA A 404 -18.88 2.80 -6.49
C ALA A 404 -18.25 3.64 -7.61
N GLY A 405 -16.99 4.06 -7.43
CA GLY A 405 -16.20 4.73 -8.45
C GLY A 405 -16.02 3.92 -9.72
N LEU A 406 -15.76 2.63 -9.57
CA LEU A 406 -15.67 1.68 -10.68
C LEU A 406 -17.00 1.55 -11.41
N VAL A 407 -18.12 1.41 -10.71
CA VAL A 407 -19.46 1.37 -11.32
C VAL A 407 -19.75 2.64 -12.12
N ILE A 408 -19.49 3.82 -11.55
CA ILE A 408 -19.72 5.12 -12.21
C ILE A 408 -18.86 5.23 -13.47
N SER A 409 -17.58 4.91 -13.37
CA SER A 409 -16.67 4.97 -14.51
C SER A 409 -16.96 3.89 -15.56
N ALA A 410 -17.54 2.73 -15.20
CA ALA A 410 -17.98 1.73 -16.18
C ALA A 410 -18.98 2.31 -17.18
N PHE A 411 -19.96 3.10 -16.69
CA PHE A 411 -20.92 3.79 -17.56
C PHE A 411 -20.25 4.84 -18.45
N ALA A 412 -19.21 5.51 -17.96
CA ALA A 412 -18.41 6.43 -18.78
C ALA A 412 -17.68 5.69 -19.90
N VAL A 413 -17.03 4.54 -19.59
CA VAL A 413 -16.34 3.70 -20.59
C VAL A 413 -17.32 3.21 -21.65
N LEU A 414 -18.48 2.67 -21.24
CA LEU A 414 -19.54 2.23 -22.15
C LEU A 414 -20.05 3.38 -23.01
N GLY A 415 -20.30 4.55 -22.40
CA GLY A 415 -20.76 5.74 -23.09
C GLY A 415 -19.78 6.19 -24.18
N VAL A 416 -18.50 6.29 -23.88
CA VAL A 416 -17.43 6.66 -24.83
C VAL A 416 -17.34 5.63 -25.97
N TRP A 417 -17.35 4.34 -25.64
CA TRP A 417 -17.16 3.28 -26.64
C TRP A 417 -18.36 3.12 -27.59
N TYR A 418 -19.59 3.11 -27.07
CA TYR A 418 -20.80 2.99 -27.89
C TYR A 418 -21.08 4.25 -28.71
N SER A 419 -20.81 5.45 -28.17
CA SER A 419 -20.90 6.71 -28.93
C SER A 419 -19.81 6.90 -29.98
N ASN A 420 -18.79 6.02 -30.00
CA ASN A 420 -17.59 6.16 -30.84
C ASN A 420 -16.84 7.49 -30.62
N THR A 421 -16.93 8.06 -29.41
CA THR A 421 -16.18 9.28 -29.10
C THR A 421 -14.68 8.98 -29.21
N PHE A 422 -13.92 9.85 -29.88
CA PHE A 422 -12.49 9.64 -30.19
C PHE A 422 -12.16 8.39 -31.04
N ASN A 423 -13.12 7.88 -31.82
CA ASN A 423 -12.97 6.68 -32.66
C ASN A 423 -12.71 5.37 -31.87
N THR A 424 -13.07 5.32 -30.59
CA THR A 424 -12.82 4.15 -29.74
C THR A 424 -13.58 2.90 -30.17
N GLY A 425 -14.64 3.02 -30.96
CA GLY A 425 -15.44 1.88 -31.44
C GLY A 425 -14.66 0.96 -32.39
N TYR A 426 -13.59 1.45 -33.02
CA TYR A 426 -12.66 0.65 -33.83
C TYR A 426 -11.61 -0.08 -32.98
N LEU A 427 -11.57 0.16 -31.68
CA LEU A 427 -10.59 -0.38 -30.75
C LEU A 427 -11.27 -1.29 -29.71
N PRO A 428 -10.49 -2.17 -29.04
CA PRO A 428 -10.98 -2.89 -27.86
C PRO A 428 -11.52 -1.93 -26.81
N ILE A 429 -12.63 -2.29 -26.14
CA ILE A 429 -13.23 -1.42 -25.11
C ILE A 429 -12.26 -1.17 -23.95
N ASN A 430 -11.53 -2.21 -23.55
CA ASN A 430 -10.64 -2.19 -22.40
C ASN A 430 -9.23 -2.66 -22.79
N SER A 431 -8.31 -1.70 -22.95
CA SER A 431 -6.90 -2.00 -23.25
C SER A 431 -5.99 -0.84 -22.84
N ASN A 432 -4.88 -1.14 -22.18
CA ASN A 432 -3.84 -0.15 -21.86
C ASN A 432 -2.85 0.09 -23.02
N LYS A 433 -3.06 -0.56 -24.17
CA LYS A 433 -2.21 -0.42 -25.35
C LYS A 433 -2.59 0.83 -26.14
N VAL A 434 -1.63 1.34 -26.91
CA VAL A 434 -1.79 2.47 -27.84
C VAL A 434 -1.91 1.93 -29.27
N PHE A 435 -2.79 2.52 -30.05
CA PHE A 435 -3.15 2.07 -31.39
C PHE A 435 -2.89 3.15 -32.44
N ASP A 436 -2.69 2.74 -33.69
CA ASP A 436 -2.69 3.62 -34.87
C ASP A 436 -4.09 3.72 -35.51
N HIS A 437 -4.23 4.57 -36.53
CA HIS A 437 -5.47 4.78 -37.27
C HIS A 437 -5.97 3.56 -38.06
N PHE A 438 -5.17 2.48 -38.14
CA PHE A 438 -5.56 1.20 -38.73
C PHE A 438 -6.09 0.22 -37.67
N GLY A 439 -6.14 0.62 -36.39
CA GLY A 439 -6.52 -0.24 -35.28
C GLY A 439 -5.44 -1.25 -34.89
N LYS A 440 -4.21 -1.09 -35.36
CA LYS A 440 -3.06 -1.93 -34.98
C LYS A 440 -2.29 -1.27 -33.84
N PHE A 441 -1.40 -2.01 -33.18
CA PHE A 441 -0.55 -1.43 -32.15
C PHE A 441 0.34 -0.34 -32.72
N TYR A 442 0.43 0.77 -32.00
CA TYR A 442 1.15 1.95 -32.43
C TYR A 442 2.64 1.65 -32.57
N ASN A 443 3.17 1.77 -33.79
CA ASN A 443 4.59 1.56 -34.02
C ASN A 443 5.37 2.86 -33.81
N VAL A 444 5.85 3.02 -32.58
CA VAL A 444 6.69 4.11 -32.12
C VAL A 444 7.89 4.40 -33.03
N THR A 445 8.60 3.40 -33.53
CA THR A 445 9.85 3.63 -34.29
C THR A 445 9.58 4.34 -35.62
N ARG A 446 8.34 4.29 -36.13
CA ARG A 446 7.92 5.03 -37.32
C ARG A 446 7.76 6.53 -37.07
N THR A 447 7.88 7.02 -35.85
CA THR A 447 7.74 8.45 -35.51
C THR A 447 9.01 9.03 -34.90
N LEU A 448 10.12 8.29 -34.99
CA LEU A 448 11.40 8.66 -34.41
C LEU A 448 12.46 8.89 -35.50
N ASP A 449 13.41 9.76 -35.20
CA ASP A 449 14.67 9.88 -35.94
C ASP A 449 15.70 8.82 -35.48
N GLU A 450 16.89 8.83 -36.07
CA GLU A 450 17.98 7.90 -35.71
C GLU A 450 18.51 8.08 -34.28
N ARG A 451 18.18 9.21 -33.63
CA ARG A 451 18.56 9.54 -32.25
C ARG A 451 17.45 9.16 -31.25
N GLY A 452 16.33 8.59 -31.73
CA GLY A 452 15.17 8.28 -30.89
C GLY A 452 14.37 9.53 -30.47
N MET A 453 14.57 10.65 -31.15
CA MET A 453 13.85 11.91 -30.95
C MET A 453 12.63 11.97 -31.88
N PHE A 454 11.66 12.81 -31.54
CA PHE A 454 10.45 12.97 -32.34
C PHE A 454 10.73 13.52 -33.74
N ASP A 455 10.23 12.82 -34.76
CA ASP A 455 10.25 13.25 -36.16
C ASP A 455 8.83 13.64 -36.61
N ALA A 456 8.62 14.93 -36.86
CA ALA A 456 7.32 15.48 -37.21
C ALA A 456 6.83 15.02 -38.59
N GLU A 457 7.71 14.87 -39.57
CA GLU A 457 7.35 14.47 -40.93
C GLU A 457 6.91 13.01 -40.94
N LYS A 458 7.69 12.14 -40.30
CA LYS A 458 7.35 10.71 -40.19
C LYS A 458 6.07 10.48 -39.39
N TYR A 459 5.85 11.26 -38.32
CA TYR A 459 4.61 11.21 -37.56
C TYR A 459 3.38 11.59 -38.39
N THR A 460 3.47 12.68 -39.16
CA THR A 460 2.37 13.15 -40.02
C THR A 460 2.11 12.17 -41.16
N ALA A 461 3.15 11.49 -41.66
CA ALA A 461 3.03 10.43 -42.66
C ALA A 461 2.52 9.08 -42.11
N TYR A 462 2.52 8.89 -40.79
CA TYR A 462 2.09 7.64 -40.14
C TYR A 462 0.69 7.75 -39.53
N SER A 463 0.56 8.20 -38.29
CA SER A 463 -0.72 8.17 -37.56
C SER A 463 -0.66 8.95 -36.24
N PRO A 464 -1.78 9.57 -35.80
CA PRO A 464 -2.00 9.94 -34.41
C PRO A 464 -2.06 8.70 -33.50
N ALA A 465 -1.85 8.92 -32.19
CA ALA A 465 -1.94 7.87 -31.18
C ALA A 465 -3.38 7.72 -30.65
N TYR A 466 -3.97 6.55 -30.85
CA TYR A 466 -5.31 6.22 -30.38
C TYR A 466 -5.29 5.33 -29.14
N MET A 467 -6.28 5.52 -28.26
CA MET A 467 -6.37 4.79 -27.00
C MET A 467 -7.79 4.23 -26.80
N SER A 468 -7.91 3.13 -26.07
CA SER A 468 -9.22 2.51 -25.76
C SER A 468 -10.09 3.42 -24.88
N ALA A 469 -11.41 3.19 -24.89
CA ALA A 469 -12.34 3.94 -24.05
C ALA A 469 -12.02 3.84 -22.56
N ALA A 470 -11.61 2.65 -22.10
CA ALA A 470 -11.14 2.43 -20.74
C ALA A 470 -9.90 3.28 -20.41
N ASN A 471 -8.88 3.26 -21.26
CA ASN A 471 -7.63 3.99 -21.02
C ASN A 471 -7.84 5.52 -21.00
N LEU A 472 -8.72 6.03 -21.87
CA LEU A 472 -9.12 7.45 -21.84
C LEU A 472 -9.81 7.82 -20.53
N THR A 473 -10.68 6.96 -20.01
CA THR A 473 -11.36 7.16 -18.72
C THR A 473 -10.35 7.15 -17.57
N VAL A 474 -9.36 6.25 -17.60
CA VAL A 474 -8.26 6.21 -16.61
C VAL A 474 -7.49 7.52 -16.61
N TYR A 475 -7.11 8.07 -17.76
CA TYR A 475 -6.41 9.36 -17.80
C TYR A 475 -7.25 10.52 -17.28
N ALA A 476 -8.54 10.57 -17.60
CA ALA A 476 -9.46 11.57 -17.03
C ALA A 476 -9.53 11.46 -15.49
N CYS A 477 -9.61 10.23 -14.96
CA CYS A 477 -9.59 9.97 -13.52
C CYS A 477 -8.24 10.32 -12.88
N PHE A 478 -7.10 10.11 -13.57
CA PHE A 478 -5.79 10.55 -13.09
C PHE A 478 -5.73 12.07 -12.97
N PHE A 479 -6.15 12.81 -14.00
CA PHE A 479 -6.19 14.27 -13.92
C PHE A 479 -7.11 14.76 -12.80
N ALA A 480 -8.22 14.08 -12.54
CA ALA A 480 -9.10 14.39 -11.41
C ALA A 480 -8.48 14.05 -10.04
N ILE A 481 -7.82 12.90 -9.87
CA ILE A 481 -7.35 12.47 -8.55
C ILE A 481 -6.28 13.40 -7.99
N TYR A 482 -5.46 14.03 -8.85
CA TYR A 482 -4.38 14.92 -8.43
C TYR A 482 -4.90 16.18 -7.74
N THR A 483 -5.82 16.92 -8.37
CA THR A 483 -6.41 18.12 -7.77
C THR A 483 -7.41 17.77 -6.66
N ALA A 484 -8.09 16.62 -6.76
CA ALA A 484 -8.93 16.12 -5.69
C ALA A 484 -8.12 15.85 -4.42
N THR A 485 -6.92 15.26 -4.55
CA THR A 485 -6.05 14.97 -3.41
C THR A 485 -5.68 16.24 -2.65
N ILE A 486 -5.31 17.33 -3.34
CA ILE A 486 -4.96 18.60 -2.71
C ILE A 486 -6.19 19.24 -2.05
N SER A 487 -7.31 19.34 -2.77
CA SER A 487 -8.53 19.95 -2.23
C SER A 487 -9.12 19.15 -1.06
N TYR A 488 -9.07 17.82 -1.12
CA TYR A 488 -9.47 16.95 -0.01
C TYR A 488 -8.59 17.18 1.22
N ALA A 489 -7.26 17.14 1.07
CA ALA A 489 -6.34 17.35 2.18
C ALA A 489 -6.54 18.74 2.83
N PHE A 490 -6.73 19.78 2.03
CA PHE A 490 -7.00 21.13 2.53
C PHE A 490 -8.35 21.23 3.25
N MET A 491 -9.42 20.64 2.71
CA MET A 491 -10.76 20.79 3.31
C MET A 491 -10.93 19.93 4.56
N TYR A 492 -10.50 18.67 4.51
CA TYR A 492 -10.74 17.68 5.56
C TYR A 492 -9.65 17.67 6.64
N HIS A 493 -8.38 17.95 6.28
CA HIS A 493 -7.24 17.76 7.18
C HIS A 493 -6.41 19.02 7.46
N ARG A 494 -6.97 20.23 7.22
CA ARG A 494 -6.25 21.50 7.44
C ARG A 494 -5.73 21.68 8.86
N HIS A 495 -6.47 21.20 9.86
CA HIS A 495 -6.11 21.42 11.26
C HIS A 495 -4.87 20.60 11.60
N GLU A 496 -4.86 19.35 11.18
CA GLU A 496 -3.80 18.38 11.36
C GLU A 496 -2.54 18.79 10.58
N ILE A 497 -2.72 19.27 9.35
CA ILE A 497 -1.63 19.82 8.54
C ILE A 497 -1.03 21.08 9.21
N MET A 498 -1.86 22.01 9.67
CA MET A 498 -1.40 23.24 10.34
C MET A 498 -0.66 22.92 11.65
N MET A 499 -1.17 21.97 12.44
CA MET A 499 -0.50 21.48 13.65
C MET A 499 0.86 20.87 13.32
N GLY A 500 0.97 20.04 12.27
CA GLY A 500 2.25 19.50 11.84
C GLY A 500 3.26 20.58 11.40
N PHE A 501 2.80 21.63 10.71
CA PHE A 501 3.65 22.77 10.35
C PHE A 501 4.07 23.59 11.57
N LYS A 502 3.18 23.86 12.52
CA LYS A 502 3.51 24.53 13.78
C LYS A 502 4.62 23.76 14.52
N ASN A 503 4.52 22.43 14.56
CA ASN A 503 5.49 21.53 15.20
C ASN A 503 6.81 21.37 14.43
N LEU A 504 6.85 21.75 13.15
CA LEU A 504 8.10 21.83 12.40
C LEU A 504 8.97 23.02 12.85
N PHE A 505 8.33 24.14 13.19
CA PHE A 505 9.04 25.37 13.60
C PHE A 505 9.29 25.44 15.11
N HIS A 506 8.45 24.81 15.94
CA HIS A 506 8.66 24.72 17.38
C HIS A 506 9.49 23.48 17.71
N ARG A 507 10.81 23.67 17.90
CA ARG A 507 11.71 22.60 18.33
C ARG A 507 11.38 22.20 19.77
N GLY A 508 10.92 20.96 19.98
CA GLY A 508 11.24 20.25 21.23
C GLY A 508 10.15 19.42 21.89
N GLU A 509 8.86 19.61 21.60
CA GLU A 509 7.83 18.96 22.41
C GLU A 509 6.98 18.00 21.58
N ARG A 510 7.21 16.69 21.76
CA ARG A 510 6.22 15.65 21.43
C ARG A 510 4.93 15.77 22.26
N GLN A 511 4.87 16.70 23.22
CA GLN A 511 3.78 16.86 24.18
C GLN A 511 2.42 17.17 23.53
N GLU A 512 2.38 17.59 22.25
CA GLU A 512 1.11 17.77 21.54
C GLU A 512 0.49 16.44 21.07
N TYR A 513 1.26 15.35 20.90
CA TYR A 513 0.75 14.03 20.51
C TYR A 513 0.81 13.05 21.68
N ASN A 514 -0.20 13.10 22.56
CA ASN A 514 -0.26 12.32 23.81
C ASN A 514 -0.88 10.92 23.65
N ASP A 515 -0.76 10.27 22.49
CA ASP A 515 -1.21 8.89 22.37
C ASP A 515 -0.25 7.93 23.10
N ILE A 516 -0.76 6.74 23.45
CA ILE A 516 0.01 5.72 24.16
C ILE A 516 1.31 5.36 23.44
N HIS A 517 1.31 5.29 22.11
CA HIS A 517 2.49 4.86 21.36
C HIS A 517 3.58 5.93 21.31
N ASN A 518 3.25 7.22 21.18
CA ASN A 518 4.25 8.29 21.33
C ASN A 518 4.81 8.36 22.75
N ARG A 519 3.98 8.13 23.77
CA ARG A 519 4.41 8.08 25.17
C ARG A 519 5.39 6.94 25.44
N LEU A 520 5.10 5.73 24.97
CA LEU A 520 6.05 4.61 25.07
C LEU A 520 7.34 4.90 24.27
N MET A 521 7.21 5.54 23.12
CA MET A 521 8.35 5.87 22.27
C MET A 521 9.18 7.06 22.77
N SER A 522 8.76 7.81 23.80
CA SER A 522 9.51 8.97 24.33
C SER A 522 10.75 8.57 25.11
N VAL A 523 10.83 7.32 25.56
CA VAL A 523 12.00 6.76 26.24
C VAL A 523 13.19 6.62 25.28
N TYR A 524 12.94 6.43 23.98
CA TYR A 524 14.00 6.21 23.00
C TYR A 524 14.52 7.52 22.40
N PRO A 525 15.85 7.66 22.24
CA PRO A 525 16.42 8.83 21.60
C PRO A 525 16.03 8.87 20.12
N GLU A 526 15.53 10.03 19.70
CA GLU A 526 15.14 10.26 18.31
C GLU A 526 16.35 10.34 17.35
N VAL A 527 16.03 10.17 16.07
CA VAL A 527 16.94 10.48 14.97
C VAL A 527 16.95 11.98 14.73
N PRO A 528 18.10 12.66 14.88
CA PRO A 528 18.21 14.08 14.57
C PRO A 528 17.83 14.38 13.12
N GLU A 529 17.16 15.50 12.87
CA GLU A 529 16.74 15.89 11.52
C GLU A 529 17.91 16.05 10.55
N TRP A 530 19.08 16.44 11.06
CA TRP A 530 20.27 16.61 10.22
C TRP A 530 20.76 15.30 9.60
N TRP A 531 20.47 14.12 10.18
CA TRP A 531 20.79 12.82 9.55
C TRP A 531 20.02 12.68 8.24
N TYR A 532 18.72 12.97 8.26
CA TYR A 532 17.87 12.95 7.08
C TYR A 532 18.26 14.03 6.07
N LEU A 533 18.61 15.24 6.53
CA LEU A 533 19.09 16.31 5.66
C LEU A 533 20.41 15.92 4.96
N CYS A 534 21.36 15.30 5.67
CA CYS A 534 22.58 14.80 5.05
C CYS A 534 22.29 13.73 4.00
N CYS A 535 21.38 12.78 4.27
CA CYS A 535 20.95 11.80 3.28
C CYS A 535 20.31 12.45 2.04
N LEU A 536 19.50 13.50 2.25
CA LEU A 536 18.89 14.27 1.16
C LEU A 536 19.95 14.96 0.29
N LEU A 537 20.91 15.64 0.90
CA LEU A 537 21.97 16.35 0.17
C LEU A 537 22.87 15.39 -0.60
N ILE A 538 23.24 14.25 0.00
CA ILE A 538 24.04 13.21 -0.65
C ILE A 538 23.29 12.58 -1.83
N SER A 539 22.01 12.27 -1.67
CA SER A 539 21.19 11.71 -2.75
C SER A 539 20.96 12.71 -3.90
N ILE A 540 20.77 14.00 -3.60
CA ILE A 540 20.74 15.05 -4.62
C ILE A 540 22.08 15.12 -5.36
N ALA A 541 23.20 15.07 -4.64
CA ALA A 541 24.53 15.10 -5.26
C ALA A 541 24.72 13.90 -6.21
N PHE A 542 24.35 12.69 -5.79
CA PHE A 542 24.39 11.51 -6.66
C PHE A 542 23.45 11.62 -7.87
N GLY A 543 22.21 12.10 -7.67
CA GLY A 543 21.27 12.31 -8.77
C GLY A 543 21.77 13.32 -9.80
N CYS A 544 22.30 14.46 -9.34
CA CYS A 544 22.90 15.47 -10.21
C CYS A 544 24.15 14.95 -10.94
N ALA A 545 25.01 14.21 -10.24
CA ALA A 545 26.20 13.60 -10.84
C ALA A 545 25.82 12.56 -11.92
N GLY A 546 24.84 11.70 -11.65
CA GLY A 546 24.34 10.70 -12.61
C GLY A 546 23.75 11.32 -13.87
N ILE A 547 23.09 12.47 -13.75
CA ILE A 547 22.55 13.22 -14.89
C ILE A 547 23.66 13.95 -15.67
N ALA A 548 24.59 14.61 -14.98
CA ALA A 548 25.56 15.50 -15.60
C ALA A 548 26.79 14.78 -16.19
N ALA A 549 27.19 13.64 -15.62
CA ALA A 549 28.41 12.94 -16.03
C ALA A 549 28.23 12.02 -17.26
N TRP A 550 26.99 11.72 -17.66
CA TRP A 550 26.67 10.90 -18.83
C TRP A 550 25.75 11.64 -19.80
N PRO A 551 25.72 11.26 -21.10
CA PRO A 551 24.88 11.90 -22.11
C PRO A 551 23.41 11.48 -21.95
N THR A 552 22.78 11.95 -20.88
CA THR A 552 21.38 11.69 -20.52
C THR A 552 20.40 12.58 -21.30
N TYR A 553 20.90 13.61 -21.98
CA TYR A 553 20.11 14.62 -22.72
C TYR A 553 19.07 15.35 -21.87
N THR A 554 19.29 15.44 -20.54
CA THR A 554 18.47 16.21 -19.61
C THR A 554 19.31 17.17 -18.78
N THR A 555 18.66 18.00 -17.97
CA THR A 555 19.31 18.93 -17.05
C THR A 555 19.19 18.44 -15.62
N VAL A 556 20.11 18.86 -14.74
CA VAL A 556 20.03 18.58 -13.29
C VAL A 556 18.76 19.14 -12.64
N GLY A 557 18.07 20.08 -13.31
CA GLY A 557 16.78 20.62 -12.89
C GLY A 557 15.71 19.54 -12.67
N THR A 558 15.82 18.38 -13.33
CA THR A 558 14.90 17.25 -13.14
C THR A 558 14.88 16.71 -11.71
N VAL A 559 16.03 16.72 -11.00
CA VAL A 559 16.11 16.28 -9.59
C VAL A 559 15.31 17.24 -8.70
N PHE A 560 15.52 18.55 -8.89
CA PHE A 560 14.83 19.58 -8.12
C PHE A 560 13.34 19.65 -8.44
N TYR A 561 12.96 19.37 -9.69
CA TYR A 561 11.57 19.19 -10.08
C TYR A 561 10.91 18.04 -9.31
N GLY A 562 11.57 16.87 -9.22
CA GLY A 562 11.04 15.72 -8.49
C GLY A 562 10.87 16.01 -6.99
N LEU A 563 11.82 16.74 -6.40
CA LEU A 563 11.70 17.24 -5.02
C LEU A 563 10.54 18.20 -4.85
N ALA A 564 10.40 19.19 -5.74
CA ALA A 564 9.30 20.16 -5.68
C ALA A 564 7.94 19.48 -5.80
N LEU A 565 7.79 18.55 -6.74
CA LEU A 565 6.55 17.79 -6.93
C LEU A 565 6.24 16.95 -5.68
N CYS A 566 7.25 16.27 -5.13
CA CYS A 566 7.09 15.50 -3.89
C CYS A 566 6.66 16.40 -2.72
N LEU A 567 7.31 17.54 -2.49
CA LEU A 567 6.98 18.45 -1.39
C LEU A 567 5.52 18.93 -1.42
N VAL A 568 4.94 19.13 -2.60
CA VAL A 568 3.53 19.51 -2.76
C VAL A 568 2.58 18.36 -2.42
N PHE A 569 2.90 17.14 -2.85
CA PHE A 569 1.96 16.02 -2.80
C PHE A 569 2.19 15.03 -1.64
N ILE A 570 3.34 15.06 -0.98
CA ILE A 570 3.74 14.04 0.00
C ILE A 570 2.81 14.01 1.22
N ILE A 571 2.44 15.17 1.77
CA ILE A 571 1.54 15.25 2.93
C ILE A 571 0.12 14.82 2.53
N PRO A 572 -0.51 15.40 1.46
CA PRO A 572 -1.83 14.95 1.02
C PRO A 572 -1.92 13.45 0.70
N ILE A 573 -1.00 12.94 -0.12
CA ILE A 573 -1.00 11.51 -0.50
C ILE A 573 -0.71 10.63 0.71
N GLY A 574 0.24 11.04 1.56
CA GLY A 574 0.59 10.31 2.76
C GLY A 574 -0.57 10.16 3.73
N ILE A 575 -1.34 11.23 3.98
CA ILE A 575 -2.52 11.18 4.87
C ILE A 575 -3.56 10.22 4.30
N ILE A 576 -3.88 10.34 3.01
CA ILE A 576 -4.84 9.45 2.35
C ILE A 576 -4.39 7.99 2.46
N ARG A 577 -3.13 7.69 2.16
CA ARG A 577 -2.62 6.32 2.24
C ARG A 577 -2.59 5.79 3.68
N ALA A 578 -2.25 6.63 4.66
CA ALA A 578 -2.20 6.24 6.07
C ALA A 578 -3.59 5.95 6.66
N ILE A 579 -4.64 6.63 6.19
CA ILE A 579 -6.03 6.46 6.68
C ILE A 579 -6.77 5.38 5.89
N THR A 580 -6.70 5.42 4.56
CA THR A 580 -7.52 4.59 3.66
C THR A 580 -6.79 3.35 3.14
N GLY A 581 -5.46 3.36 3.14
CA GLY A 581 -4.61 2.39 2.45
C GLY A 581 -4.39 2.68 0.96
N ILE A 582 -5.12 3.62 0.33
CA ILE A 582 -5.04 3.86 -1.12
C ILE A 582 -3.69 4.48 -1.50
N PRO A 583 -2.95 3.89 -2.46
CA PRO A 583 -1.75 4.49 -3.01
C PRO A 583 -2.07 5.42 -4.19
N VAL A 584 -2.06 6.75 -3.97
CA VAL A 584 -2.14 7.71 -5.08
C VAL A 584 -0.76 7.86 -5.74
N THR A 585 -0.66 7.51 -7.02
CA THR A 585 0.61 7.49 -7.78
C THR A 585 0.80 8.76 -8.60
N LEU A 586 2.00 9.36 -8.53
CA LEU A 586 2.37 10.55 -9.31
C LEU A 586 2.93 10.26 -10.70
N ASN A 587 2.93 9.00 -11.17
CA ASN A 587 3.52 8.63 -12.47
C ASN A 587 3.01 9.48 -13.64
N VAL A 588 1.68 9.53 -13.84
CA VAL A 588 1.09 10.24 -14.98
C VAL A 588 1.28 11.76 -14.85
N LEU A 589 1.17 12.33 -13.64
CA LEU A 589 1.44 13.76 -13.45
C LEU A 589 2.91 14.10 -13.74
N ALA A 590 3.84 13.23 -13.31
CA ALA A 590 5.26 13.42 -13.54
C ALA A 590 5.59 13.37 -15.03
N GLU A 591 5.00 12.43 -15.77
CA GLU A 591 5.10 12.32 -17.22
C GLU A 591 4.45 13.51 -17.94
N PHE A 592 3.28 13.96 -17.48
CA PHE A 592 2.56 15.10 -18.06
C PHE A 592 3.35 16.41 -17.92
N ILE A 593 3.89 16.73 -16.75
CA ILE A 593 4.67 17.97 -16.58
C ILE A 593 6.05 17.82 -17.24
N GLY A 594 6.70 16.67 -17.06
CA GLY A 594 8.01 16.39 -17.65
C GLY A 594 7.98 16.44 -19.18
N GLY A 595 7.04 15.74 -19.82
CA GLY A 595 6.86 15.77 -21.27
C GLY A 595 6.50 17.16 -21.81
N ALA A 596 5.80 17.99 -21.02
CA ALA A 596 5.53 19.39 -21.40
C ALA A 596 6.80 20.26 -21.35
N TRP A 597 7.72 19.96 -20.43
CA TRP A 597 8.99 20.65 -20.27
C TRP A 597 10.00 20.24 -21.35
N VAL A 598 10.20 18.94 -21.57
CA VAL A 598 11.19 18.38 -22.51
C VAL A 598 10.53 17.75 -23.73
N GLN A 599 9.77 18.57 -24.47
CA GLN A 599 9.01 18.11 -25.63
C GLN A 599 9.89 17.45 -26.69
N GLY A 600 9.45 16.29 -27.19
CA GLY A 600 10.16 15.53 -28.23
C GLY A 600 11.34 14.71 -27.72
N ASN A 601 11.67 14.76 -26.42
CA ASN A 601 12.80 14.07 -25.82
C ASN A 601 12.33 13.02 -24.80
N ALA A 602 12.15 11.78 -25.27
CA ALA A 602 11.75 10.66 -24.42
C ALA A 602 12.82 10.23 -23.41
N LEU A 603 14.10 10.41 -23.71
CA LEU A 603 15.20 10.11 -22.79
C LEU A 603 15.16 11.02 -21.55
N ALA A 604 14.97 12.32 -21.76
CA ALA A 604 14.83 13.27 -20.66
C ALA A 604 13.56 13.00 -19.84
N MET A 605 12.43 12.73 -20.51
CA MET A 605 11.16 12.46 -19.84
C MET A 605 11.23 11.27 -18.87
N ASN A 606 12.01 10.23 -19.20
CA ASN A 606 12.24 9.09 -18.31
C ASN A 606 12.83 9.48 -16.95
N PHE A 607 13.70 10.50 -16.90
CA PHE A 607 14.23 11.02 -15.65
C PHE A 607 13.20 11.87 -14.90
N PHE A 608 12.37 12.66 -15.61
CA PHE A 608 11.27 13.40 -14.99
C PHE A 608 10.26 12.46 -14.32
N LYS A 609 9.92 11.36 -14.99
CA LYS A 609 9.10 10.30 -14.42
C LYS A 609 9.77 9.69 -13.20
N THR A 610 11.03 9.28 -13.32
CA THR A 610 11.77 8.64 -12.24
C THR A 610 11.84 9.53 -11.00
N PHE A 611 12.40 10.74 -11.10
CA PHE A 611 12.51 11.62 -9.94
C PHE A 611 11.15 12.15 -9.47
N GLY A 612 10.19 12.39 -10.35
CA GLY A 612 8.86 12.89 -9.99
C GLY A 612 8.00 11.87 -9.24
N TYR A 613 8.05 10.60 -9.63
CA TYR A 613 7.28 9.54 -8.97
C TYR A 613 8.01 8.94 -7.77
N VAL A 614 9.26 8.52 -7.97
CA VAL A 614 10.01 7.69 -7.00
C VAL A 614 10.27 8.43 -5.70
N THR A 615 10.58 9.73 -5.78
CA THR A 615 10.82 10.56 -4.60
C THR A 615 9.66 10.47 -3.62
N CYS A 616 8.42 10.63 -4.10
CA CYS A 616 7.23 10.53 -3.25
C CYS A 616 6.92 9.09 -2.85
N ALA A 617 6.99 8.14 -3.78
CA ALA A 617 6.68 6.74 -3.51
C ALA A 617 7.58 6.13 -2.43
N HIS A 618 8.90 6.34 -2.54
CA HIS A 618 9.88 5.87 -1.56
C HIS A 618 9.72 6.57 -0.22
N THR A 619 9.50 7.90 -0.18
CA THR A 619 9.24 8.62 1.08
C THR A 619 8.06 8.01 1.82
N ILE A 620 6.94 7.76 1.15
CA ILE A 620 5.74 7.17 1.76
C ILE A 620 6.03 5.76 2.27
N GLN A 621 6.80 4.96 1.52
CA GLN A 621 7.14 3.62 1.93
C GLN A 621 8.05 3.60 3.17
N PHE A 622 9.05 4.48 3.23
CA PHE A 622 9.89 4.61 4.43
C PHE A 622 9.08 5.12 5.63
N LEU A 623 8.10 6.00 5.44
CA LEU A 623 7.18 6.42 6.50
C LEU A 623 6.29 5.28 6.99
N ASN A 624 5.80 4.41 6.10
CA ASN A 624 5.05 3.22 6.47
C ASN A 624 5.88 2.29 7.38
N ASP A 625 7.15 2.09 7.05
CA ASP A 625 8.08 1.29 7.84
C ASP A 625 8.43 1.98 9.17
N LEU A 626 8.58 3.31 9.20
CA LEU A 626 8.77 4.06 10.43
C LEU A 626 7.55 3.96 11.35
N LYS A 627 6.33 3.93 10.81
CA LYS A 627 5.12 3.63 11.59
C LYS A 627 5.14 2.20 12.13
N LEU A 628 5.54 1.23 11.31
CA LEU A 628 5.68 -0.16 11.76
C LEU A 628 6.72 -0.29 12.90
N ALA A 629 7.85 0.41 12.80
CA ALA A 629 8.85 0.52 13.87
C ALA A 629 8.28 1.20 15.12
N HIS A 630 7.50 2.26 14.94
CA HIS A 630 6.82 2.99 16.02
C HIS A 630 5.82 2.09 16.76
N TYR A 631 5.03 1.28 16.05
CA TYR A 631 4.10 0.33 16.66
C TYR A 631 4.77 -0.88 17.32
N THR A 632 5.96 -1.28 16.88
CA THR A 632 6.74 -2.37 17.52
C THR A 632 7.74 -1.89 18.55
N LYS A 633 7.82 -0.58 18.75
CA LYS A 633 8.66 0.10 19.73
C LYS A 633 10.14 -0.19 19.50
N ILE A 634 10.51 -0.23 18.21
CA ILE A 634 11.91 -0.28 17.76
C ILE A 634 12.50 1.11 17.96
N PRO A 635 13.68 1.24 18.60
CA PRO A 635 14.35 2.53 18.75
C PRO A 635 14.53 3.24 17.39
N PRO A 636 14.16 4.53 17.24
CA PRO A 636 14.17 5.21 15.94
C PRO A 636 15.53 5.19 15.22
N ARG A 637 16.63 5.30 15.98
CA ARG A 637 18.00 5.24 15.43
C ARG A 637 18.33 3.87 14.84
N HIS A 638 17.83 2.79 15.43
CA HIS A 638 18.02 1.44 14.91
C HIS A 638 17.22 1.24 13.63
N ALA A 639 15.95 1.69 13.60
CA ALA A 639 15.13 1.64 12.39
C ALA A 639 15.78 2.40 11.23
N PHE A 640 16.31 3.61 11.49
CA PHE A 640 17.02 4.40 10.48
C PHE A 640 18.21 3.65 9.87
N TRP A 641 19.14 3.17 10.70
CA TRP A 641 20.34 2.48 10.19
C TRP A 641 20.00 1.14 9.51
N ALA A 642 19.05 0.38 10.05
CA ALA A 642 18.61 -0.87 9.45
C ALA A 642 18.08 -0.65 8.02
N GLN A 643 17.25 0.37 7.80
CA GLN A 643 16.75 0.71 6.47
C GLN A 643 17.84 1.29 5.56
N MET A 644 18.71 2.17 6.07
CA MET A 644 19.80 2.77 5.28
C MET A 644 20.77 1.71 4.75
N VAL A 645 21.21 0.79 5.60
CA VAL A 645 22.12 -0.30 5.22
C VAL A 645 21.42 -1.30 4.29
N ALA A 646 20.16 -1.66 4.58
CA ALA A 646 19.38 -2.53 3.70
C ALA A 646 19.20 -1.92 2.31
N CYS A 647 18.92 -0.62 2.23
CA CYS A 647 18.78 0.10 0.97
C CYS A 647 20.09 0.12 0.18
N LEU A 648 21.23 0.34 0.85
CA LEU A 648 22.54 0.31 0.20
C LEU A 648 22.84 -1.07 -0.38
N VAL A 649 22.67 -2.13 0.42
CA VAL A 649 22.91 -3.51 -0.01
C VAL A 649 21.98 -3.90 -1.16
N SER A 650 20.68 -3.62 -1.04
CA SER A 650 19.71 -3.88 -2.11
C SER A 650 20.07 -3.12 -3.39
N THR A 651 20.44 -1.84 -3.30
CA THR A 651 20.82 -1.03 -4.47
C THR A 651 22.04 -1.62 -5.18
N VAL A 652 23.08 -2.04 -4.44
CA VAL A 652 24.29 -2.66 -5.01
C VAL A 652 23.96 -4.02 -5.65
N VAL A 653 23.17 -4.85 -4.96
CA VAL A 653 22.78 -6.19 -5.43
C VAL A 653 21.92 -6.10 -6.70
N CYS A 654 20.87 -5.27 -6.68
CA CYS A 654 20.01 -5.08 -7.85
C CYS A 654 20.80 -4.53 -9.05
N THR A 655 21.69 -3.56 -8.82
CA THR A 655 22.56 -3.04 -9.89
C THR A 655 23.48 -4.13 -10.45
N GLY A 656 24.05 -4.97 -9.59
CA GLY A 656 24.89 -6.09 -10.02
C GLY A 656 24.13 -7.13 -10.86
N VAL A 657 22.92 -7.49 -10.42
CA VAL A 657 22.06 -8.44 -11.16
C VAL A 657 21.56 -7.83 -12.47
N LEU A 658 21.21 -6.55 -12.49
CA LEU A 658 20.87 -5.81 -13.72
C LEU A 658 22.02 -5.87 -14.74
N ASN A 659 23.24 -5.61 -14.27
CA ASN A 659 24.42 -5.66 -15.12
C ASN A 659 24.66 -7.08 -15.68
N PHE A 660 24.44 -8.11 -14.87
CA PHE A 660 24.45 -9.49 -15.33
C PHE A 660 23.36 -9.77 -16.39
N GLN A 661 22.13 -9.31 -16.17
CA GLN A 661 21.00 -9.54 -17.09
C GLN A 661 21.22 -8.94 -18.48
N ILE A 662 21.84 -7.77 -18.55
CA ILE A 662 22.16 -7.07 -19.80
C ILE A 662 23.07 -7.91 -20.72
N HIS A 663 23.88 -8.82 -20.16
CA HIS A 663 24.78 -9.70 -20.92
C HIS A 663 24.14 -11.05 -21.29
N ILE A 664 22.86 -11.26 -20.96
CA ILE A 664 22.14 -12.47 -21.38
C ILE A 664 21.90 -12.39 -22.90
N LYS A 665 22.30 -13.46 -23.60
CA LYS A 665 22.09 -13.56 -25.05
C LYS A 665 20.60 -13.49 -25.40
N ASP A 666 20.25 -12.68 -26.39
CA ASP A 666 18.90 -12.49 -26.92
C ASP A 666 17.87 -12.03 -25.87
N VAL A 667 18.32 -11.40 -24.76
CA VAL A 667 17.44 -10.88 -23.71
C VAL A 667 16.46 -9.83 -24.27
N CYS A 668 15.24 -9.81 -23.73
CA CYS A 668 14.14 -8.97 -24.21
C CYS A 668 13.72 -9.24 -25.66
N THR A 669 14.04 -10.41 -26.22
CA THR A 669 13.53 -10.87 -27.52
C THR A 669 12.65 -12.12 -27.35
N THR A 670 11.91 -12.50 -28.38
CA THR A 670 11.11 -13.74 -28.39
C THR A 670 11.96 -15.01 -28.27
N SER A 671 13.25 -14.93 -28.59
CA SER A 671 14.20 -16.03 -28.52
C SER A 671 14.97 -16.08 -27.20
N ALA A 672 14.64 -15.20 -26.25
CA ALA A 672 15.34 -15.10 -24.97
C ALA A 672 15.28 -16.41 -24.17
N PRO A 673 16.38 -16.84 -23.53
CA PRO A 673 16.35 -17.97 -22.61
C PRO A 673 15.42 -17.68 -21.43
N ASN A 674 14.81 -18.72 -20.86
CA ASN A 674 13.99 -18.67 -19.64
C ASN A 674 12.80 -17.69 -19.66
N ARG A 675 12.36 -17.25 -20.85
CA ARG A 675 11.26 -16.30 -21.08
C ARG A 675 11.54 -14.88 -20.53
N PHE A 676 12.77 -14.42 -20.63
CA PHE A 676 13.15 -13.04 -20.33
C PHE A 676 12.71 -12.06 -21.44
N TYR A 677 11.39 -11.87 -21.57
CA TYR A 677 10.76 -11.09 -22.64
C TYR A 677 10.58 -9.58 -22.33
N CYS A 678 10.83 -9.16 -21.09
CA CYS A 678 10.84 -7.77 -20.64
C CYS A 678 9.51 -6.98 -20.84
N PRO A 679 8.35 -7.52 -20.40
CA PRO A 679 7.05 -6.89 -20.62
C PRO A 679 6.91 -5.51 -19.94
N GLY A 680 7.46 -5.36 -18.74
CA GLY A 680 7.45 -4.09 -18.01
C GLY A 680 8.27 -3.01 -18.71
N ASN A 681 9.44 -3.36 -19.24
CA ASN A 681 10.32 -2.46 -19.98
C ASN A 681 9.68 -1.99 -21.30
N ASN A 682 8.98 -2.89 -22.00
CA ASN A 682 8.22 -2.53 -23.21
C ASN A 682 7.10 -1.53 -22.90
N THR A 683 6.41 -1.72 -21.77
CA THR A 683 5.37 -0.78 -21.31
C THR A 683 6.00 0.57 -20.93
N PHE A 684 7.13 0.56 -20.22
CA PHE A 684 7.86 1.76 -19.85
C PHE A 684 8.30 2.54 -21.09
N PHE A 685 8.92 1.89 -22.07
CA PHE A 685 9.32 2.50 -23.34
C PHE A 685 8.14 3.06 -24.14
N THR A 686 7.03 2.34 -24.20
CA THR A 686 5.82 2.81 -24.89
C THR A 686 5.30 4.10 -24.23
N ALA A 687 5.27 4.14 -22.91
CA ALA A 687 4.95 5.35 -22.15
C ALA A 687 5.99 6.46 -22.37
N SER A 688 7.29 6.11 -22.43
CA SER A 688 8.40 7.03 -22.72
C SER A 688 8.15 7.82 -23.99
N VAL A 689 7.68 7.12 -25.03
CA VAL A 689 7.44 7.72 -26.33
C VAL A 689 6.12 8.48 -26.34
N LEU A 690 5.04 7.92 -25.78
CA LEU A 690 3.75 8.61 -25.74
C LEU A 690 3.86 9.96 -25.03
N TRP A 691 4.49 9.99 -23.84
CA TRP A 691 4.57 11.19 -23.03
C TRP A 691 5.77 12.08 -23.32
N GLY A 692 6.88 11.50 -23.78
CA GLY A 692 8.12 12.25 -24.05
C GLY A 692 8.26 12.65 -25.51
N THR A 693 8.12 11.69 -26.44
CA THR A 693 8.27 11.92 -27.87
C THR A 693 7.09 12.70 -28.45
N LEU A 694 5.85 12.17 -28.34
CA LEU A 694 4.67 12.89 -28.85
C LEU A 694 4.39 14.14 -28.01
N GLY A 695 4.57 13.99 -26.70
CA GLY A 695 4.43 15.07 -25.74
C GLY A 695 2.96 15.38 -25.41
N PRO A 696 2.69 15.82 -24.18
CA PRO A 696 1.34 16.19 -23.75
C PRO A 696 0.77 17.37 -24.53
N HIS A 697 1.61 18.25 -25.09
CA HIS A 697 1.14 19.38 -25.90
C HIS A 697 0.39 18.92 -27.16
N LYS A 698 0.83 17.85 -27.83
CA LYS A 698 0.16 17.32 -29.03
C LYS A 698 -1.04 16.44 -28.69
N VAL A 699 -0.97 15.70 -27.59
CA VAL A 699 -1.99 14.71 -27.22
C VAL A 699 -3.15 15.36 -26.46
N PHE A 700 -2.85 16.22 -25.48
CA PHE A 700 -3.81 16.85 -24.57
C PHE A 700 -3.84 18.40 -24.67
N GLY A 701 -2.84 19.03 -25.28
CA GLY A 701 -2.75 20.48 -25.40
C GLY A 701 -3.75 21.07 -26.41
N LYS A 702 -3.59 22.34 -26.77
CA LYS A 702 -4.52 23.04 -27.67
C LYS A 702 -4.53 22.39 -29.05
N GLY A 703 -5.69 21.88 -29.48
CA GLY A 703 -5.85 21.18 -30.76
C GLY A 703 -5.47 19.69 -30.72
N GLY A 704 -5.11 19.16 -29.55
CA GLY A 704 -4.87 17.74 -29.36
C GLY A 704 -6.15 16.89 -29.39
N LEU A 705 -6.01 15.60 -29.69
CA LEU A 705 -7.15 14.69 -29.81
C LEU A 705 -7.91 14.53 -28.48
N TYR A 706 -7.22 14.64 -27.34
CA TYR A 706 -7.77 14.35 -26.01
C TYR A 706 -7.79 15.55 -25.07
N THR A 707 -7.79 16.77 -25.60
CA THR A 707 -7.83 18.00 -24.79
C THR A 707 -8.97 18.02 -23.78
N THR A 708 -10.14 17.49 -24.15
CA THR A 708 -11.32 17.43 -23.28
C THR A 708 -11.07 16.65 -21.99
N LEU A 709 -10.14 15.69 -21.96
CA LEU A 709 -9.84 14.91 -20.75
C LEU A 709 -9.21 15.78 -19.64
N LEU A 710 -8.60 16.92 -19.99
CA LEU A 710 -8.07 17.88 -19.01
C LEU A 710 -9.15 18.47 -18.10
N ILE A 711 -10.44 18.33 -18.45
CA ILE A 711 -11.56 18.66 -17.55
C ILE A 711 -11.52 17.86 -16.24
N GLY A 712 -10.80 16.74 -16.21
CA GLY A 712 -10.52 16.00 -14.98
C GLY A 712 -9.94 16.90 -13.89
N PHE A 713 -8.99 17.79 -14.21
CA PHE A 713 -8.38 18.68 -13.21
C PHE A 713 -9.38 19.58 -12.46
N PRO A 714 -10.21 20.40 -13.13
CA PRO A 714 -11.21 21.21 -12.44
C PRO A 714 -12.29 20.36 -11.75
N VAL A 715 -12.70 19.24 -12.36
CA VAL A 715 -13.67 18.31 -11.73
C VAL A 715 -13.12 17.77 -10.41
N GLY A 716 -11.87 17.31 -10.41
CA GLY A 716 -11.16 16.86 -9.22
C GLY A 716 -11.05 17.93 -8.14
N LEU A 717 -10.80 19.18 -8.53
CA LEU A 717 -10.69 20.31 -7.58
C LEU A 717 -12.02 20.60 -6.87
N VAL A 718 -13.16 20.39 -7.55
CA VAL A 718 -14.48 20.80 -7.09
C VAL A 718 -15.22 19.69 -6.33
N ILE A 719 -14.98 18.41 -6.65
CA ILE A 719 -15.68 17.29 -6.01
C ILE A 719 -15.51 17.26 -4.48
N PRO A 720 -14.28 17.33 -3.90
CA PRO A 720 -14.13 17.25 -2.45
C PRO A 720 -14.77 18.42 -1.70
N PRO A 721 -14.67 19.69 -2.14
CA PRO A 721 -15.42 20.80 -1.53
C PRO A 721 -16.93 20.60 -1.57
N ILE A 722 -17.51 20.12 -2.69
CA ILE A 722 -18.95 19.85 -2.77
C ILE A 722 -19.35 18.82 -1.71
N LEU A 723 -18.66 17.68 -1.64
CA LEU A 723 -18.97 16.63 -0.67
C LEU A 723 -18.77 17.12 0.77
N TYR A 724 -17.75 17.94 1.02
CA TYR A 724 -17.52 18.55 2.32
C TYR A 724 -18.72 19.38 2.80
N TYR A 725 -19.23 20.28 1.95
CA TYR A 725 -20.39 21.10 2.29
C TYR A 725 -21.67 20.30 2.39
N VAL A 726 -21.86 19.27 1.55
CA VAL A 726 -23.01 18.35 1.64
C VAL A 726 -23.03 17.63 2.98
N THR A 727 -21.89 17.10 3.43
CA THR A 727 -21.79 16.41 4.73
C THR A 727 -22.10 17.36 5.89
N ARG A 728 -21.71 18.64 5.81
CA ARG A 728 -22.03 19.64 6.84
C ARG A 728 -23.46 20.16 6.78
N ALA A 729 -24.08 20.19 5.60
CA ALA A 729 -25.47 20.60 5.44
C ALA A 729 -26.44 19.53 5.98
N PHE A 730 -26.06 18.26 5.94
CA PHE A 730 -26.88 17.13 6.39
C PHE A 730 -26.21 16.30 7.49
N PRO A 731 -25.89 16.89 8.66
CA PRO A 731 -25.15 16.21 9.73
C PRO A 731 -25.92 15.04 10.35
N GLN A 732 -27.24 14.99 10.15
CA GLN A 732 -28.11 13.88 10.61
C GLN A 732 -27.88 12.58 9.82
N LYS A 733 -27.30 12.66 8.61
CA LYS A 733 -27.12 11.51 7.71
C LYS A 733 -25.72 10.91 7.90
N LYS A 734 -25.58 10.02 8.89
CA LYS A 734 -24.30 9.37 9.27
C LYS A 734 -23.54 8.73 8.09
N TRP A 735 -24.26 8.17 7.10
CA TRP A 735 -23.64 7.54 5.94
C TRP A 735 -22.86 8.52 5.03
N LEU A 736 -23.14 9.83 5.07
CA LEU A 736 -22.40 10.83 4.28
C LEU A 736 -20.94 10.94 4.70
N ARG A 737 -20.63 10.67 5.98
CA ARG A 737 -19.25 10.65 6.51
C ARG A 737 -18.42 9.53 5.92
N GLN A 738 -19.06 8.45 5.45
CA GLN A 738 -18.41 7.30 4.85
C GLN A 738 -18.10 7.49 3.35
N ILE A 739 -18.54 8.60 2.73
CA ILE A 739 -18.24 8.91 1.33
C ILE A 739 -16.84 9.53 1.24
N HIS A 740 -15.95 8.89 0.49
CA HIS A 740 -14.57 9.35 0.34
C HIS A 740 -14.26 9.69 -1.14
N PRO A 741 -14.12 10.99 -1.51
CA PRO A 741 -13.98 11.41 -2.91
C PRO A 741 -12.81 10.75 -3.63
N ILE A 742 -11.66 10.65 -2.95
CA ILE A 742 -10.45 10.09 -3.56
C ILE A 742 -10.62 8.59 -3.86
N ALA A 743 -11.30 7.84 -2.98
CA ALA A 743 -11.54 6.42 -3.18
C ALA A 743 -12.49 6.18 -4.37
N ILE A 744 -13.49 7.04 -4.55
CA ILE A 744 -14.38 7.00 -5.71
C ILE A 744 -13.59 7.28 -7.00
N ILE A 745 -12.77 8.34 -7.04
CA ILE A 745 -11.97 8.63 -8.24
C ILE A 745 -10.95 7.51 -8.50
N TYR A 746 -10.36 6.95 -7.44
CA TYR A 746 -9.43 5.82 -7.53
C TYR A 746 -10.07 4.58 -8.15
N GLY A 747 -11.37 4.32 -7.90
CA GLY A 747 -12.11 3.25 -8.57
C GLY A 747 -12.11 3.37 -10.10
N GLY A 748 -12.09 4.58 -10.64
CA GLY A 748 -11.97 4.82 -12.08
C GLY A 748 -10.56 4.62 -12.66
N LEU A 749 -9.53 4.49 -11.81
CA LEU A 749 -8.16 4.20 -12.22
C LEU A 749 -7.90 2.70 -12.42
N THR A 750 -8.84 1.84 -12.03
CA THR A 750 -8.67 0.38 -12.12
C THR A 750 -8.75 -0.15 -13.56
N TRP A 751 -9.41 0.56 -14.47
CA TRP A 751 -9.52 0.07 -15.85
C TRP A 751 -8.16 -0.02 -16.57
N ALA A 752 -8.12 -0.78 -17.66
CA ALA A 752 -6.98 -0.88 -18.58
C ALA A 752 -5.61 -1.19 -17.90
N PRO A 753 -5.20 -2.47 -17.74
CA PRO A 753 -5.78 -3.69 -18.31
C PRO A 753 -6.79 -4.41 -17.38
N TYR A 754 -6.91 -3.98 -16.12
CA TYR A 754 -7.86 -4.59 -15.20
C TYR A 754 -9.28 -4.09 -15.45
N ASN A 755 -10.23 -4.56 -14.65
CA ASN A 755 -11.65 -4.29 -14.83
C ASN A 755 -12.45 -4.63 -13.56
N PHE A 756 -13.77 -4.70 -13.71
CA PHE A 756 -14.71 -4.95 -12.62
C PHE A 756 -14.45 -6.25 -11.86
N ALA A 757 -13.97 -7.29 -12.54
CA ALA A 757 -13.67 -8.60 -11.97
C ALA A 757 -12.64 -8.56 -10.84
N TYR A 758 -11.76 -7.56 -10.83
CA TYR A 758 -10.67 -7.43 -9.89
C TYR A 758 -11.06 -6.72 -8.59
N VAL A 759 -12.19 -6.02 -8.57
CA VAL A 759 -12.64 -5.22 -7.42
C VAL A 759 -13.90 -5.80 -6.79
N TRP A 760 -14.85 -6.24 -7.62
CA TRP A 760 -16.14 -6.75 -7.14
C TRP A 760 -16.00 -7.86 -6.07
N PRO A 761 -15.16 -8.90 -6.23
CA PRO A 761 -15.03 -9.98 -5.25
C PRO A 761 -14.56 -9.51 -3.86
N GLN A 762 -13.84 -8.39 -3.80
CA GLN A 762 -13.36 -7.82 -2.54
C GLN A 762 -14.53 -7.27 -1.70
N VAL A 763 -15.64 -6.85 -2.32
CA VAL A 763 -16.80 -6.25 -1.64
C VAL A 763 -17.50 -7.24 -0.68
N PRO A 764 -17.99 -8.42 -1.11
CA PRO A 764 -18.66 -9.35 -0.20
C PRO A 764 -17.72 -9.88 0.90
N ILE A 765 -16.44 -10.10 0.58
CA ILE A 765 -15.43 -10.56 1.55
C ILE A 765 -15.15 -9.48 2.59
N GLY A 766 -14.94 -8.23 2.14
CA GLY A 766 -14.76 -7.09 3.02
C GLY A 766 -15.97 -6.85 3.91
N PHE A 767 -17.20 -6.99 3.37
CA PHE A 767 -18.42 -6.91 4.18
C PHE A 767 -18.45 -8.00 5.27
N MET A 768 -18.16 -9.24 4.89
CA MET A 768 -18.15 -10.37 5.83
C MET A 768 -17.12 -10.18 6.95
N ALA A 769 -15.90 -9.75 6.62
CA ALA A 769 -14.82 -9.59 7.58
C ALA A 769 -14.93 -8.29 8.40
N MET A 770 -15.04 -7.14 7.74
CA MET A 770 -14.94 -5.82 8.36
C MET A 770 -16.24 -5.28 8.93
N VAL A 771 -17.40 -5.78 8.45
CA VAL A 771 -18.71 -5.35 8.96
C VAL A 771 -19.32 -6.46 9.81
N TRP A 772 -19.62 -7.61 9.20
CA TRP A 772 -20.37 -8.65 9.89
C TRP A 772 -19.58 -9.32 11.04
N LEU A 773 -18.35 -9.76 10.78
CA LEU A 773 -17.52 -10.45 11.77
C LEU A 773 -17.01 -9.47 12.83
N LYS A 774 -16.51 -8.30 12.42
CA LYS A 774 -16.03 -7.26 13.34
C LYS A 774 -17.12 -6.77 14.30
N SER A 775 -18.31 -6.41 13.81
CA SER A 775 -19.37 -5.86 14.66
C SER A 775 -20.03 -6.90 15.57
N ARG A 776 -20.10 -8.18 15.17
CA ARG A 776 -20.78 -9.22 15.97
C ARG A 776 -19.83 -10.03 16.86
N TYR A 777 -18.58 -10.21 16.42
CA TYR A 777 -17.59 -11.10 17.03
C TYR A 777 -16.20 -10.45 17.05
N LEU A 778 -16.09 -9.24 17.63
CA LEU A 778 -14.87 -8.44 17.63
C LEU A 778 -13.64 -9.21 18.15
N ALA A 779 -13.77 -9.98 19.23
CA ALA A 779 -12.68 -10.79 19.76
C ALA A 779 -12.21 -11.89 18.78
N CYS A 780 -13.13 -12.51 18.05
CA CYS A 780 -12.81 -13.49 17.01
C CYS A 780 -12.12 -12.82 15.81
N TRP A 781 -12.65 -11.67 15.38
CA TRP A 781 -12.08 -10.87 14.32
C TRP A 781 -10.65 -10.45 14.67
N SER A 782 -10.46 -9.82 15.82
CA SER A 782 -9.14 -9.38 16.32
C SER A 782 -8.13 -10.53 16.42
N LYS A 783 -8.58 -11.71 16.85
CA LYS A 783 -7.69 -12.87 17.01
C LYS A 783 -7.25 -13.52 15.69
N TYR A 784 -8.15 -13.64 14.69
CA TYR A 784 -7.90 -14.50 13.52
C TYR A 784 -7.88 -13.76 12.17
N ASN A 785 -8.53 -12.61 12.03
CA ASN A 785 -8.74 -11.96 10.74
C ASN A 785 -7.41 -11.57 10.06
N TYR A 786 -6.54 -10.84 10.76
CA TYR A 786 -5.23 -10.47 10.22
C TYR A 786 -4.28 -11.67 10.08
N VAL A 787 -4.45 -12.72 10.90
CA VAL A 787 -3.67 -13.96 10.79
C VAL A 787 -4.04 -14.73 9.50
N LEU A 788 -5.32 -14.72 9.12
CA LEU A 788 -5.80 -15.33 7.89
C LEU A 788 -5.23 -14.63 6.65
N SER A 789 -5.25 -13.30 6.64
CA SER A 789 -4.62 -12.48 5.60
C SER A 789 -3.13 -12.81 5.47
N ALA A 790 -2.39 -12.78 6.58
CA ALA A 790 -0.97 -13.07 6.59
C ALA A 790 -0.63 -14.49 6.12
N SER A 791 -1.43 -15.50 6.52
CA SER A 791 -1.18 -16.89 6.15
C SER A 791 -1.44 -17.15 4.66
N TRP A 792 -2.50 -16.54 4.09
CA TRP A 792 -2.82 -16.67 2.68
C TRP A 792 -1.79 -15.99 1.78
N SER A 793 -1.38 -14.76 2.09
CA SER A 793 -0.33 -14.07 1.32
C SER A 793 1.00 -14.83 1.36
N ALA A 794 1.42 -15.33 2.53
CA ALA A 794 2.64 -16.14 2.63
C ALA A 794 2.53 -17.47 1.88
N ALA A 795 1.38 -18.14 1.94
CA ALA A 795 1.13 -19.41 1.24
C ALA A 795 1.14 -19.26 -0.28
N ILE A 796 0.49 -18.22 -0.80
CA ILE A 796 0.47 -17.89 -2.23
C ILE A 796 1.89 -17.62 -2.72
N GLY A 797 2.67 -16.80 -1.99
CA GLY A 797 4.05 -16.49 -2.36
C GLY A 797 4.94 -17.74 -2.44
N ILE A 798 4.91 -18.61 -1.43
CA ILE A 798 5.71 -19.84 -1.42
C ILE A 798 5.20 -20.84 -2.47
N SER A 799 3.88 -20.99 -2.61
CA SER A 799 3.26 -21.89 -3.60
C SER A 799 3.60 -21.47 -5.03
N ALA A 800 3.52 -20.17 -5.34
CA ALA A 800 3.89 -19.61 -6.63
C ALA A 800 5.37 -19.91 -6.98
N ILE A 801 6.28 -19.73 -6.03
CA ILE A 801 7.70 -20.05 -6.21
C ILE A 801 7.89 -21.54 -6.53
N ILE A 802 7.23 -22.43 -5.78
CA ILE A 802 7.36 -23.88 -5.99
C ILE A 802 6.76 -24.29 -7.34
N ILE A 803 5.50 -23.91 -7.63
CA ILE A 803 4.84 -24.18 -8.93
C ILE A 803 5.75 -23.76 -10.08
N PHE A 804 6.34 -22.57 -9.95
CA PHE A 804 7.24 -22.04 -10.95
C PHE A 804 8.47 -22.94 -11.14
N PHE A 805 9.27 -23.16 -10.10
CA PHE A 805 10.53 -23.91 -10.22
C PHE A 805 10.33 -25.40 -10.49
N SER A 806 9.26 -26.01 -9.99
CA SER A 806 9.02 -27.44 -10.15
C SER A 806 8.35 -27.79 -11.48
N VAL A 807 7.42 -26.96 -11.98
CA VAL A 807 6.59 -27.33 -13.13
C VAL A 807 6.74 -26.37 -14.31
N GLN A 808 6.58 -25.07 -14.09
CA GLN A 808 6.54 -24.09 -15.19
C GLN A 808 7.92 -23.75 -15.78
N TYR A 809 8.99 -23.81 -14.98
CA TYR A 809 10.36 -23.42 -15.39
C TYR A 809 10.89 -24.31 -16.50
N SER A 810 10.66 -25.62 -16.41
CA SER A 810 11.13 -26.57 -17.43
C SER A 810 10.42 -26.39 -18.79
N GLY A 811 9.22 -25.79 -18.79
CA GLY A 811 8.34 -25.70 -19.96
C GLY A 811 7.85 -27.04 -20.52
N LYS A 812 8.27 -28.18 -19.93
CA LYS A 812 7.97 -29.54 -20.40
C LYS A 812 6.64 -30.06 -19.88
N VAL A 813 6.12 -29.48 -18.80
CA VAL A 813 4.89 -29.90 -18.15
C VAL A 813 3.86 -28.79 -18.33
N SER A 814 2.89 -29.03 -19.19
CA SER A 814 1.70 -28.18 -19.39
C SER A 814 0.46 -29.07 -19.28
N VAL A 815 -0.60 -28.53 -18.67
CA VAL A 815 -1.87 -29.23 -18.54
C VAL A 815 -2.82 -28.61 -19.56
N ASN A 816 -3.02 -29.27 -20.69
CA ASN A 816 -3.89 -28.78 -21.76
C ASN A 816 -5.22 -29.52 -21.67
N TRP A 817 -6.26 -28.82 -21.21
CA TRP A 817 -7.62 -29.30 -21.12
C TRP A 817 -8.58 -28.12 -21.05
N TRP A 818 -9.89 -28.39 -21.14
CA TRP A 818 -10.94 -27.37 -21.18
C TRP A 818 -10.79 -26.29 -20.10
N GLY A 819 -10.48 -26.68 -18.86
CA GLY A 819 -10.34 -25.74 -17.75
C GLY A 819 -9.19 -24.74 -17.87
N ASN A 820 -8.21 -24.98 -18.74
CA ASN A 820 -7.09 -24.06 -18.99
C ASN A 820 -7.25 -23.30 -20.32
N GLU A 821 -8.16 -23.71 -21.20
CA GLU A 821 -8.36 -23.11 -22.52
C GLU A 821 -9.64 -22.27 -22.61
N VAL A 822 -10.67 -22.58 -21.82
CA VAL A 822 -12.01 -21.99 -21.95
C VAL A 822 -12.05 -20.47 -21.75
N SER A 823 -11.16 -19.93 -20.90
CA SER A 823 -11.09 -18.49 -20.65
C SER A 823 -10.47 -17.69 -21.80
N TYR A 824 -9.89 -18.37 -22.79
CA TYR A 824 -9.25 -17.77 -23.96
C TYR A 824 -9.97 -18.25 -25.24
N GLN A 825 -11.29 -18.07 -25.30
CA GLN A 825 -12.11 -18.41 -26.47
C GLN A 825 -12.85 -17.19 -27.02
N GLY A 826 -13.00 -17.15 -28.35
CA GLY A 826 -13.73 -16.09 -29.05
C GLY A 826 -13.16 -14.70 -28.77
N CYS A 827 -14.02 -13.77 -28.36
CA CYS A 827 -13.64 -12.37 -28.09
C CYS A 827 -12.70 -12.19 -26.88
N GLU A 828 -12.51 -13.23 -26.05
CA GLU A 828 -11.58 -13.19 -24.91
C GLU A 828 -10.15 -13.64 -25.27
N ASP A 829 -9.98 -14.37 -26.38
CA ASP A 829 -8.66 -14.65 -26.94
C ASP A 829 -8.15 -13.44 -27.74
N THR A 830 -8.95 -13.02 -28.72
CA THR A 830 -8.70 -11.84 -29.54
C THR A 830 -9.81 -10.83 -29.32
N ALA A 831 -9.46 -9.65 -28.83
CA ALA A 831 -10.43 -8.60 -28.51
C ALA A 831 -11.31 -8.23 -29.71
N CYS A 832 -12.62 -8.37 -29.54
CA CYS A 832 -13.60 -7.95 -30.54
C CYS A 832 -13.79 -6.42 -30.52
N THR A 833 -13.93 -5.82 -31.70
CA THR A 833 -14.22 -4.39 -31.89
C THR A 833 -15.65 -4.20 -32.39
N ARG A 834 -16.26 -3.04 -32.09
CA ARG A 834 -17.64 -2.74 -32.51
C ARG A 834 -17.71 -2.33 -33.98
N LEU A 835 -16.74 -1.53 -34.40
CA LEU A 835 -16.58 -1.07 -35.77
C LEU A 835 -15.36 -1.74 -36.38
N THR A 836 -15.48 -2.07 -37.66
CA THR A 836 -14.40 -2.65 -38.46
C THR A 836 -14.06 -1.72 -39.61
N LEU A 837 -12.78 -1.71 -39.99
CA LEU A 837 -12.31 -0.94 -41.13
C LEU A 837 -12.39 -1.78 -42.41
N PRO A 838 -12.88 -1.21 -43.53
CA PRO A 838 -12.66 -1.78 -44.85
C PRO A 838 -11.16 -1.88 -45.17
N LYS A 839 -10.78 -2.80 -46.07
CA LYS A 839 -9.37 -3.00 -46.44
C LYS A 839 -8.79 -1.71 -47.04
N GLY A 840 -7.72 -1.19 -46.43
CA GLY A 840 -7.00 -0.01 -46.90
C GLY A 840 -7.54 1.33 -46.40
N GLU A 841 -8.62 1.33 -45.62
CA GLU A 841 -9.13 2.53 -44.96
C GLU A 841 -8.54 2.71 -43.56
N PHE A 842 -8.62 3.95 -43.05
CA PHE A 842 -8.20 4.32 -41.70
C PHE A 842 -9.25 5.24 -41.05
N PHE A 843 -9.33 5.24 -39.73
CA PHE A 843 -10.24 6.12 -38.97
C PHE A 843 -9.53 7.37 -38.44
N GLY A 844 -10.31 8.40 -38.12
CA GLY A 844 -9.82 9.66 -37.56
C GLY A 844 -9.53 10.75 -38.60
N PRO A 845 -8.95 11.89 -38.17
CA PRO A 845 -8.74 13.03 -39.05
C PRO A 845 -7.75 12.70 -40.17
N ARG A 846 -7.94 13.28 -41.35
CA ARG A 846 -7.02 13.12 -42.51
C ARG A 846 -5.81 14.06 -42.46
N SER A 847 -5.82 15.04 -41.56
CA SER A 847 -4.75 16.01 -41.34
C SER A 847 -4.67 16.32 -39.84
N TRP A 848 -3.47 16.37 -39.27
CA TRP A 848 -3.23 16.61 -37.84
C TRP A 848 -1.87 17.25 -37.58
#